data_AF-J4I8Y8-F1
#
_entry.id   AF-J4I8Y8-F1
#
_cell.length_a   1.000
_cell.length_b   1.000
_cell.length_c   1.000
_cell.angle_alpha   90.00
_cell.angle_beta   90.00
_cell.angle_gamma   90.00
#
_symmetry.space_group_name_H-M   'P 1'
#
loop_
_entity.id
_entity.type
_entity.pdbx_description
1 polymer ?
#
loop_
_entity_poly.entity_id
_entity_poly.type
_entity_poly.pdbx_seq_one_letter_code
_entity_poly.pdbx_strand_id
1 'polypeptide(L)'
;MSGTTIVKIEVFRVPPRWLFVRVETQDGTIGWGEGTLEGHTEAVEGAYKDIITRFVGWDADSIQDIWQHCYRARFYRGGPVLMSALSGLDIALWDIKGKRLGVPIWQLLGGKVRDRLKVYGWIGGDKPHAVIEGAKTRKEQGFTAVKMNGTEAIGWIDSPALLMETTARVSEVRSLGLDVGVDFHGRVHKGMAKQLARLLEPLQPLFIEEPLLPTQPQEIADLSKLVSTPIALGERLYSRSDFRPYLEARAIDIAQPDVAHCGGISELHRIAAMVETYDVALAPHCPLGPIALAACMQVDISSPNFFIQELSLQMHYNEGADLLTYLVDPSVFAIKDGYVEALQGKCRYYRLRIGFKIIDVVNKSLAFHTSINYQRLAPPPFSEDIHEDVLRDLARIREEVYSSDYELHLDMSQTLKRLHDGHCTYVNLCYDGLFTTYLPIPLVLLTDTDGSQSVHIAPEAFDVAVDAFGDEIDVWQNALPGSLKGQLDSVSPNYYIRQPLMENSSSQLSGAKVLLIDGLEAFAAVNASASVVGGYQAFGTRQNLFFSSYNRAESGWIYNMGNFAQLALPLKDSVTFTIQRKGSDDMETITLPYRSRISPNAQPWTDSASFRGNNCVATEFTNGIDLYANVKQGSYGADPAGGHRQHPLVAHKKTKKHRVNEMLDIAPQRGIALPAHLTPPSPLNGSSGVAQFHMLNDSETGVLVLGSFSSSSFDRLQSSLLEGLQNLKDEGATRLVVDVTNNGGGWICIAHWLHRIIAGPKATTIPQAGLQTQTRAGPLAQLIVEKIVRGADPDNVLSYNPLNWAFANNTPFPGDYNWMQPPVEKTINGVSDLFSQRLGDECQPFEMDPPMEPLFDTQKVAIVSNGRCGSSCSLFSISMAKEEGAKTVVVGGKADVRQQYCGVVGGQSTHFSEIDTEIKTTQLKKHPLAPPDFMTNSIQGITWRLGFGIDDPTEPEEWQDHPADVNLPLTADM
;
A
#
# COMPACT_ATOMS: atom_id res chain seq x y z
N MET A 1 -12.59 -37.71 0.23
CA MET A 1 -13.45 -36.63 0.76
C MET A 1 -12.61 -35.91 1.80
N SER A 2 -12.34 -34.62 1.61
CA SER A 2 -11.51 -33.80 2.50
C SER A 2 -12.24 -33.62 3.84
N GLY A 3 -11.53 -33.81 4.96
CA GLY A 3 -12.12 -33.82 6.30
C GLY A 3 -12.60 -32.44 6.77
N THR A 4 -13.64 -32.43 7.60
CA THR A 4 -14.19 -31.28 8.36
C THR A 4 -13.42 -30.99 9.64
N THR A 5 -12.32 -31.70 9.88
CA THR A 5 -11.54 -31.60 11.11
C THR A 5 -11.03 -30.18 11.31
N ILE A 6 -11.28 -29.60 12.48
CA ILE A 6 -10.76 -28.30 12.89
C ILE A 6 -9.25 -28.40 13.01
N VAL A 7 -8.51 -27.61 12.23
CA VAL A 7 -7.04 -27.57 12.27
C VAL A 7 -6.53 -26.32 12.98
N LYS A 8 -7.34 -25.26 13.06
CA LYS A 8 -6.95 -23.99 13.67
C LYS A 8 -8.15 -23.24 14.24
N ILE A 9 -7.96 -22.60 15.39
CA ILE A 9 -8.89 -21.62 15.97
C ILE A 9 -8.07 -20.41 16.39
N GLU A 10 -8.47 -19.22 15.95
CA GLU A 10 -7.78 -17.95 16.22
C GLU A 10 -8.76 -16.88 16.66
N VAL A 11 -8.27 -15.91 17.43
CA VAL A 11 -9.05 -14.75 17.89
C VAL A 11 -8.35 -13.45 17.52
N PHE A 12 -9.14 -12.43 17.20
CA PHE A 12 -8.66 -11.14 16.73
C PHE A 12 -9.36 -10.03 17.51
N ARG A 13 -8.58 -9.25 18.25
CA ARG A 13 -9.04 -7.96 18.77
C ARG A 13 -9.10 -6.98 17.61
N VAL A 14 -10.27 -6.41 17.37
CA VAL A 14 -10.47 -5.40 16.33
C VAL A 14 -11.15 -4.17 16.93
N PRO A 15 -10.80 -2.95 16.48
CA PRO A 15 -11.58 -1.76 16.82
C PRO A 15 -13.09 -1.96 16.51
N PRO A 16 -14.00 -1.25 17.20
CA PRO A 16 -13.74 -0.35 18.32
C PRO A 16 -13.41 -1.10 19.63
N ARG A 17 -13.82 -2.36 19.79
CA ARG A 17 -13.49 -3.25 20.92
C ARG A 17 -14.06 -4.67 20.75
N TRP A 18 -14.11 -5.18 19.53
CA TRP A 18 -14.69 -6.49 19.22
C TRP A 18 -13.66 -7.62 19.26
N LEU A 19 -14.15 -8.84 19.48
CA LEU A 19 -13.34 -10.06 19.47
C LEU A 19 -13.87 -11.03 18.41
N PHE A 20 -13.24 -11.04 17.24
CA PHE A 20 -13.57 -11.95 16.15
C PHE A 20 -12.88 -13.29 16.33
N VAL A 21 -13.51 -14.35 15.83
CA VAL A 21 -13.06 -15.73 15.95
C VAL A 21 -13.00 -16.33 14.56
N ARG A 22 -11.87 -16.95 14.22
CA ARG A 22 -11.66 -17.66 12.95
C ARG A 22 -11.43 -19.13 13.26
N VAL A 23 -12.22 -20.00 12.64
CA VAL A 23 -12.04 -21.46 12.70
C VAL A 23 -11.70 -21.97 11.31
N GLU A 24 -10.63 -22.75 11.20
CA GLU A 24 -10.17 -23.33 9.94
C GLU A 24 -10.24 -24.85 10.01
N THR A 25 -10.73 -25.46 8.94
CA THR A 25 -10.83 -26.91 8.79
C THR A 25 -9.79 -27.45 7.81
N GLN A 26 -9.52 -28.76 7.89
CA GLN A 26 -8.47 -29.44 7.10
C GLN A 26 -8.61 -29.24 5.59
N ASP A 27 -9.83 -29.02 5.10
CA ASP A 27 -10.09 -28.77 3.68
C ASP A 27 -9.99 -27.29 3.26
N GLY A 28 -9.51 -26.44 4.16
CA GLY A 28 -9.35 -25.00 3.94
C GLY A 28 -10.62 -24.18 4.14
N THR A 29 -11.76 -24.79 4.52
CA THR A 29 -12.96 -24.02 4.85
C THR A 29 -12.74 -23.22 6.13
N ILE A 30 -13.05 -21.92 6.07
CA ILE A 30 -12.93 -20.99 7.20
C ILE A 30 -14.31 -20.51 7.63
N GLY A 31 -14.59 -20.58 8.93
CA GLY A 31 -15.74 -19.99 9.60
C GLY A 31 -15.35 -18.77 10.41
N TRP A 32 -16.25 -17.78 10.45
CA TRP A 32 -16.12 -16.59 11.27
C TRP A 32 -17.21 -16.53 12.33
N GLY A 33 -16.80 -16.17 13.55
CA GLY A 33 -17.69 -15.92 14.68
C GLY A 33 -17.26 -14.70 15.46
N GLU A 34 -18.09 -14.30 16.43
CA GLU A 34 -17.83 -13.16 17.28
C GLU A 34 -18.16 -13.52 18.72
N GLY A 35 -17.17 -13.37 19.61
CA GLY A 35 -17.27 -13.66 21.03
C GLY A 35 -16.99 -12.42 21.87
N THR A 36 -17.41 -11.25 21.41
CA THR A 36 -17.23 -9.99 22.12
C THR A 36 -17.84 -10.10 23.53
N LEU A 37 -17.14 -9.58 24.54
CA LEU A 37 -17.68 -9.31 25.89
C LEU A 37 -17.06 -8.01 26.38
N GLU A 38 -17.83 -6.94 26.33
CA GLU A 38 -17.38 -5.58 26.50
C GLU A 38 -16.73 -5.38 27.87
N GLY A 39 -15.50 -4.85 27.87
CA GLY A 39 -14.73 -4.63 29.10
C GLY A 39 -14.06 -5.89 29.68
N HIS A 40 -14.23 -7.07 29.05
CA HIS A 40 -13.71 -8.34 29.56
C HIS A 40 -13.02 -9.21 28.50
N THR A 41 -12.51 -8.62 27.42
CA THR A 41 -11.87 -9.31 26.29
C THR A 41 -10.77 -10.28 26.70
N GLU A 42 -9.89 -9.89 27.63
CA GLU A 42 -8.80 -10.71 28.14
C GLU A 42 -9.29 -12.03 28.76
N ALA A 43 -10.42 -11.98 29.48
CA ALA A 43 -11.00 -13.16 30.11
C ALA A 43 -11.55 -14.13 29.06
N VAL A 44 -12.20 -13.60 28.01
CA VAL A 44 -12.71 -14.40 26.90
C VAL A 44 -11.57 -15.03 26.10
N GLU A 45 -10.50 -14.29 25.80
CA GLU A 45 -9.29 -14.86 25.19
C GLU A 45 -8.67 -15.96 26.05
N GLY A 46 -8.67 -15.78 27.38
CA GLY A 46 -8.28 -16.81 28.33
C GLY A 46 -9.11 -18.09 28.17
N ALA A 47 -10.43 -17.97 28.00
CA ALA A 47 -11.31 -19.11 27.72
C ALA A 47 -11.02 -19.76 26.37
N TYR A 48 -10.70 -18.97 25.34
CA TYR A 48 -10.31 -19.50 24.02
C TYR A 48 -9.05 -20.37 24.07
N LYS A 49 -8.10 -20.13 25.00
CA LYS A 49 -6.93 -21.00 25.17
C LYS A 49 -7.32 -22.46 25.52
N ASP A 50 -8.33 -22.66 26.38
CA ASP A 50 -8.85 -24.02 26.67
C ASP A 50 -9.62 -24.58 25.46
N ILE A 51 -10.48 -23.76 24.84
CA ILE A 51 -11.26 -24.15 23.66
C ILE A 51 -10.35 -24.63 22.52
N ILE A 52 -9.30 -23.88 22.19
CA ILE A 52 -8.31 -24.24 21.15
C ILE A 52 -7.68 -25.60 21.47
N THR A 53 -7.18 -25.76 22.69
CA THR A 53 -6.51 -26.99 23.14
C THR A 53 -7.44 -28.21 23.05
N ARG A 54 -8.75 -28.00 23.23
CA ARG A 54 -9.74 -29.06 23.30
C ARG A 54 -10.28 -29.46 21.94
N PHE A 55 -10.62 -28.50 21.09
CA PHE A 55 -11.44 -28.74 19.90
C PHE A 55 -10.66 -28.74 18.60
N VAL A 56 -9.38 -28.33 18.57
CA VAL A 56 -8.51 -28.67 17.44
C VAL A 56 -8.41 -30.19 17.34
N GLY A 57 -8.62 -30.72 16.14
CA GLY A 57 -8.74 -32.16 15.86
C GLY A 57 -10.16 -32.72 15.92
N TRP A 58 -11.16 -31.93 16.32
CA TRP A 58 -12.56 -32.35 16.31
C TRP A 58 -13.22 -32.06 14.96
N ASP A 59 -14.28 -32.79 14.65
CA ASP A 59 -15.10 -32.57 13.46
C ASP A 59 -15.96 -31.31 13.61
N ALA A 60 -15.74 -30.29 12.77
CA ALA A 60 -16.51 -29.05 12.77
C ALA A 60 -18.01 -29.24 12.49
N ASP A 61 -18.41 -30.32 11.82
CA ASP A 61 -19.82 -30.61 11.55
C ASP A 61 -20.58 -31.07 12.80
N SER A 62 -19.86 -31.48 13.86
CA SER A 62 -20.39 -31.91 15.16
C SER A 62 -20.76 -30.74 16.08
N ILE A 63 -21.39 -29.69 15.54
CA ILE A 63 -21.72 -28.43 16.23
C ILE A 63 -22.39 -28.69 17.58
N GLN A 64 -23.39 -29.57 17.61
CA GLN A 64 -24.14 -29.86 18.83
C GLN A 64 -23.30 -30.54 19.90
N ASP A 65 -22.43 -31.47 19.49
CA ASP A 65 -21.59 -32.18 20.43
C ASP A 65 -20.51 -31.25 21.00
N ILE A 66 -19.89 -30.42 20.15
CA ILE A 66 -18.95 -29.37 20.55
C ILE A 66 -19.63 -28.39 21.52
N TRP A 67 -20.85 -27.93 21.20
CA TRP A 67 -21.61 -27.03 22.06
C TRP A 67 -21.87 -27.64 23.44
N GLN A 68 -22.35 -28.90 23.49
CA GLN A 68 -22.60 -29.56 24.77
C GLN A 68 -21.30 -29.78 25.54
N HIS A 69 -20.24 -30.25 24.90
CA HIS A 69 -18.96 -30.44 25.56
C HIS A 69 -18.42 -29.14 26.16
N CYS A 70 -18.48 -28.04 25.40
CA CYS A 70 -18.05 -26.74 25.89
C CYS A 70 -18.91 -26.26 27.07
N TYR A 71 -20.22 -26.47 27.02
CA TYR A 71 -21.15 -26.00 28.05
C TYR A 71 -21.12 -26.81 29.36
N ARG A 72 -20.98 -28.15 29.29
CA ARG A 72 -21.22 -29.03 30.45
C ARG A 72 -20.12 -30.02 30.82
N ALA A 73 -19.12 -30.27 29.97
CA ALA A 73 -18.16 -31.36 30.23
C ALA A 73 -17.23 -31.10 31.44
N ARG A 74 -17.10 -29.83 31.87
CA ARG A 74 -16.22 -29.40 32.97
C ARG A 74 -16.96 -29.14 34.29
N PHE A 75 -18.12 -29.78 34.49
CA PHE A 75 -18.95 -29.70 35.68
C PHE A 75 -19.69 -28.35 35.85
N TYR A 76 -18.97 -27.24 36.06
CA TYR A 76 -19.57 -25.90 36.16
C TYR A 76 -20.01 -25.38 34.79
N ARG A 77 -21.14 -24.67 34.74
CA ARG A 77 -21.83 -24.29 33.49
C ARG A 77 -21.99 -22.78 33.38
N GLY A 78 -21.92 -22.29 32.14
CA GLY A 78 -22.37 -20.95 31.77
C GLY A 78 -21.54 -19.80 32.36
N GLY A 79 -22.22 -18.66 32.56
CA GLY A 79 -21.60 -17.40 32.92
C GLY A 79 -21.14 -16.60 31.70
N PRO A 80 -20.98 -15.27 31.83
CA PRO A 80 -20.75 -14.36 30.71
C PRO A 80 -19.50 -14.72 29.91
N VAL A 81 -18.38 -15.02 30.57
CA VAL A 81 -17.10 -15.29 29.89
C VAL A 81 -17.16 -16.57 29.05
N LEU A 82 -17.62 -17.68 29.65
CA LEU A 82 -17.64 -18.97 28.96
C LEU A 82 -18.71 -19.00 27.85
N MET A 83 -19.85 -18.37 28.09
CA MET A 83 -20.91 -18.31 27.08
C MET A 83 -20.55 -17.38 25.92
N SER A 84 -19.79 -16.29 26.14
CA SER A 84 -19.27 -15.49 25.02
C SER A 84 -18.24 -16.22 24.18
N ALA A 85 -17.32 -16.96 24.83
CA ALA A 85 -16.35 -17.79 24.11
C ALA A 85 -17.03 -18.93 23.33
N LEU A 86 -18.05 -19.56 23.92
CA LEU A 86 -18.86 -20.57 23.25
C LEU A 86 -19.63 -19.97 22.07
N SER A 87 -20.19 -18.78 22.23
CA SER A 87 -20.96 -18.11 21.16
C SER A 87 -20.11 -17.88 19.92
N GLY A 88 -18.91 -17.31 20.07
CA GLY A 88 -18.03 -17.06 18.94
C GLY A 88 -17.57 -18.35 18.24
N LEU A 89 -17.33 -19.43 18.99
CA LEU A 89 -17.08 -20.75 18.38
C LEU A 89 -18.30 -21.28 17.62
N ASP A 90 -19.48 -21.28 18.24
CA ASP A 90 -20.72 -21.82 17.65
C ASP A 90 -21.08 -21.11 16.34
N ILE A 91 -20.99 -19.77 16.32
CA ILE A 91 -21.25 -18.97 15.12
C ILE A 91 -20.28 -19.38 13.98
N ALA A 92 -18.98 -19.52 14.28
CA ALA A 92 -17.98 -19.92 13.29
C ALA A 92 -18.23 -21.33 12.73
N LEU A 93 -18.68 -22.27 13.57
CA LEU A 93 -19.00 -23.64 13.13
C LEU A 93 -20.24 -23.67 12.22
N TRP A 94 -21.27 -22.88 12.54
CA TRP A 94 -22.43 -22.73 11.68
C TRP A 94 -22.08 -22.08 10.33
N ASP A 95 -21.18 -21.11 10.33
CA ASP A 95 -20.66 -20.49 9.11
C ASP A 95 -19.91 -21.51 8.23
N ILE A 96 -19.05 -22.36 8.82
CA ILE A 96 -18.41 -23.48 8.11
C ILE A 96 -19.46 -24.39 7.47
N LYS A 97 -20.46 -24.82 8.24
CA LYS A 97 -21.50 -25.74 7.75
C LYS A 97 -22.30 -25.12 6.58
N GLY A 98 -22.70 -23.86 6.71
CA GLY A 98 -23.40 -23.13 5.64
C GLY A 98 -22.56 -23.01 4.36
N LYS A 99 -21.27 -22.63 4.50
CA LYS A 99 -20.32 -22.53 3.37
C LYS A 99 -20.13 -23.85 2.64
N ARG A 100 -19.94 -24.94 3.38
CA ARG A 100 -19.74 -26.29 2.81
C ARG A 100 -20.97 -26.78 2.06
N LEU A 101 -22.15 -26.55 2.62
CA LEU A 101 -23.42 -26.97 2.02
C LEU A 101 -23.92 -26.00 0.95
N GLY A 102 -23.30 -24.82 0.82
CA GLY A 102 -23.66 -23.81 -0.18
C GLY A 102 -25.02 -23.16 0.09
N VAL A 103 -25.48 -23.16 1.35
CA VAL A 103 -26.78 -22.60 1.76
C VAL A 103 -26.60 -21.63 2.93
N PRO A 104 -27.47 -20.62 3.07
CA PRO A 104 -27.48 -19.77 4.26
C PRO A 104 -27.91 -20.56 5.50
N ILE A 105 -27.49 -20.12 6.69
CA ILE A 105 -27.73 -20.85 7.94
C ILE A 105 -29.24 -20.94 8.24
N TRP A 106 -30.02 -19.90 7.96
CA TRP A 106 -31.48 -19.92 8.14
C TRP A 106 -32.16 -21.06 7.36
N GLN A 107 -31.58 -21.53 6.25
CA GLN A 107 -32.10 -22.68 5.49
C GLN A 107 -31.92 -23.99 6.28
N LEU A 108 -30.86 -24.09 7.08
CA LEU A 108 -30.58 -25.22 7.96
C LEU A 108 -31.40 -25.15 9.25
N LEU A 109 -31.85 -23.96 9.65
CA LEU A 109 -32.69 -23.73 10.83
C LEU A 109 -34.21 -23.90 10.56
N GLY A 110 -34.58 -24.53 9.45
CA GLY A 110 -35.98 -24.79 9.10
C GLY A 110 -36.52 -23.94 7.94
N GLY A 111 -35.70 -23.05 7.37
CA GLY A 111 -36.09 -22.20 6.25
C GLY A 111 -36.54 -20.80 6.68
N LYS A 112 -36.67 -19.90 5.70
CA LYS A 112 -37.14 -18.54 5.96
C LYS A 112 -38.65 -18.51 6.17
N VAL A 113 -39.09 -17.70 7.14
CA VAL A 113 -40.52 -17.37 7.35
C VAL A 113 -40.81 -15.90 7.03
N ARG A 114 -39.78 -15.15 6.59
CA ARG A 114 -39.86 -13.74 6.16
C ARG A 114 -38.72 -13.42 5.19
N ASP A 115 -38.93 -12.40 4.34
CA ASP A 115 -37.97 -11.96 3.33
C ASP A 115 -37.11 -10.77 3.77
N ARG A 116 -37.52 -10.06 4.82
CA ARG A 116 -36.85 -8.88 5.37
C ARG A 116 -37.09 -8.77 6.88
N LEU A 117 -36.19 -8.10 7.58
CA LEU A 117 -36.19 -7.95 9.04
C LEU A 117 -36.43 -6.49 9.40
N LYS A 118 -37.40 -6.23 10.29
CA LYS A 118 -37.59 -4.89 10.87
C LYS A 118 -36.39 -4.59 11.77
N VAL A 119 -35.84 -3.39 11.68
CA VAL A 119 -34.68 -2.96 12.47
C VAL A 119 -34.96 -1.65 13.22
N TYR A 120 -34.28 -1.44 14.34
CA TYR A 120 -34.22 -0.13 15.00
C TYR A 120 -32.77 0.34 15.17
N GLY A 121 -32.59 1.66 15.18
CA GLY A 121 -31.30 2.30 15.40
C GLY A 121 -31.19 2.93 16.78
N TRP A 122 -30.01 2.87 17.39
CA TRP A 122 -29.79 3.52 18.69
C TRP A 122 -29.51 5.02 18.52
N ILE A 123 -30.08 5.85 19.40
CA ILE A 123 -29.85 7.30 19.47
C ILE A 123 -29.32 7.72 20.84
N GLY A 124 -28.32 8.60 20.83
CA GLY A 124 -27.59 9.02 22.03
C GLY A 124 -27.86 10.44 22.45
N GLY A 125 -27.44 10.73 23.68
CA GLY A 125 -27.51 12.06 24.29
C GLY A 125 -28.38 12.06 25.54
N ASP A 126 -27.82 12.59 26.62
CA ASP A 126 -28.59 12.76 27.86
C ASP A 126 -29.47 14.03 27.82
N LYS A 127 -29.16 14.96 26.91
CA LYS A 127 -29.92 16.20 26.69
C LYS A 127 -30.92 16.08 25.53
N PRO A 128 -32.15 16.65 25.63
CA PRO A 128 -33.18 16.56 24.60
C PRO A 128 -32.74 16.96 23.18
N HIS A 129 -31.96 18.05 23.04
CA HIS A 129 -31.51 18.51 21.73
C HIS A 129 -30.63 17.50 20.97
N ALA A 130 -29.79 16.74 21.68
CA ALA A 130 -28.91 15.75 21.07
C ALA A 130 -29.69 14.51 20.61
N VAL A 131 -30.74 14.13 21.36
CA VAL A 131 -31.64 13.02 21.03
C VAL A 131 -32.45 13.31 19.78
N ILE A 132 -32.97 14.54 19.62
CA ILE A 132 -33.73 14.92 18.44
C ILE A 132 -32.88 14.85 17.17
N GLU A 133 -31.66 15.39 17.19
CA GLU A 133 -30.79 15.37 16.01
C GLU A 133 -30.37 13.93 15.66
N GLY A 134 -30.09 13.10 16.67
CA GLY A 134 -29.89 11.66 16.48
C GLY A 134 -31.11 10.99 15.84
N ALA A 135 -32.31 11.26 16.32
CA ALA A 135 -33.56 10.70 15.79
C ALA A 135 -33.84 11.13 14.34
N LYS A 136 -33.61 12.41 13.99
CA LYS A 136 -33.71 12.90 12.61
C LYS A 136 -32.70 12.18 11.71
N THR A 137 -31.46 12.05 12.16
CA THR A 137 -30.41 11.32 11.43
C THR A 137 -30.83 9.87 11.16
N ARG A 138 -31.38 9.17 12.15
CA ARG A 138 -31.88 7.80 11.95
C ARG A 138 -33.05 7.75 10.98
N LYS A 139 -33.96 8.73 11.03
CA LYS A 139 -35.07 8.82 10.09
C LYS A 139 -34.58 9.01 8.64
N GLU A 140 -33.58 9.87 8.44
CA GLU A 140 -32.94 10.08 7.14
C GLU A 140 -32.21 8.83 6.63
N GLN A 141 -31.66 8.03 7.53
CA GLN A 141 -31.08 6.71 7.24
C GLN A 141 -32.14 5.63 6.92
N GLY A 142 -33.43 5.99 6.96
CA GLY A 142 -34.54 5.10 6.62
C GLY A 142 -35.08 4.29 7.80
N PHE A 143 -34.67 4.54 9.05
CA PHE A 143 -35.27 3.89 10.22
C PHE A 143 -36.70 4.38 10.47
N THR A 144 -37.56 3.47 10.94
CA THR A 144 -38.92 3.77 11.42
C THR A 144 -39.06 3.58 12.94
N ALA A 145 -38.04 2.99 13.58
CA ALA A 145 -37.97 2.77 15.01
C ALA A 145 -36.57 3.10 15.54
N VAL A 146 -36.49 3.60 16.77
CA VAL A 146 -35.24 3.91 17.48
C VAL A 146 -35.25 3.41 18.92
N LYS A 147 -34.07 3.24 19.52
CA LYS A 147 -33.93 2.97 20.96
C LYS A 147 -33.10 4.07 21.63
N MET A 148 -33.49 4.47 22.83
CA MET A 148 -32.83 5.52 23.61
C MET A 148 -32.77 5.18 25.10
N ASN A 149 -31.82 5.80 25.81
CA ASN A 149 -31.72 5.70 27.26
C ASN A 149 -32.93 6.33 27.95
N GLY A 150 -33.52 5.62 28.91
CA GLY A 150 -34.59 6.11 29.76
C GLY A 150 -34.14 7.30 30.62
N THR A 151 -33.13 7.14 31.46
CA THR A 151 -32.68 8.21 32.37
C THR A 151 -31.19 8.11 32.63
N GLU A 152 -30.57 9.21 33.08
CA GLU A 152 -29.25 9.20 33.67
C GLU A 152 -29.24 8.43 35.02
N ALA A 153 -28.12 8.42 35.73
CA ALA A 153 -28.07 7.83 37.06
C ALA A 153 -29.00 8.58 38.02
N ILE A 154 -30.00 7.89 38.57
CA ILE A 154 -30.92 8.40 39.59
C ILE A 154 -30.69 7.73 40.94
N GLY A 155 -31.04 8.42 42.03
CA GLY A 155 -31.00 7.82 43.36
C GLY A 155 -31.97 6.64 43.54
N TRP A 156 -31.78 5.88 44.62
CA TRP A 156 -32.67 4.76 45.00
C TRP A 156 -34.13 5.17 45.12
N ILE A 157 -34.35 6.35 45.72
CA ILE A 157 -35.58 7.11 45.71
C ILE A 157 -35.15 8.54 45.45
N ASP A 158 -35.76 9.17 44.45
CA ASP A 158 -35.37 10.51 44.01
C ASP A 158 -36.60 11.36 43.67
N SER A 159 -36.39 12.63 43.35
CA SER A 159 -37.46 13.53 42.94
C SER A 159 -38.14 13.02 41.66
N PRO A 160 -39.49 12.86 41.65
CA PRO A 160 -40.22 12.50 40.44
C PRO A 160 -40.03 13.47 39.27
N ALA A 161 -39.59 14.71 39.55
CA ALA A 161 -39.29 15.70 38.52
C ALA A 161 -38.19 15.24 37.54
N LEU A 162 -37.24 14.41 38.00
CA LEU A 162 -36.16 13.88 37.15
C LEU A 162 -36.69 12.91 36.07
N LEU A 163 -37.87 12.33 36.27
CA LEU A 163 -38.50 11.41 35.31
C LEU A 163 -39.15 12.15 34.13
N MET A 164 -39.43 13.45 34.29
CA MET A 164 -40.12 14.26 33.29
C MET A 164 -39.26 14.55 32.07
N GLU A 165 -37.93 14.53 32.21
CA GLU A 165 -37.03 14.70 31.07
C GLU A 165 -37.12 13.51 30.11
N THR A 166 -37.23 12.29 30.64
CA THR A 166 -37.46 11.09 29.83
C THR A 166 -38.75 11.19 29.03
N THR A 167 -39.86 11.59 29.67
CA THR A 167 -41.16 11.70 28.99
C THR A 167 -41.15 12.78 27.91
N ALA A 168 -40.49 13.91 28.15
CA ALA A 168 -40.30 14.96 27.15
C ALA A 168 -39.54 14.42 25.92
N ARG A 169 -38.39 13.77 26.11
CA ARG A 169 -37.58 13.21 25.01
C ARG A 169 -38.34 12.15 24.21
N VAL A 170 -39.07 11.26 24.88
CA VAL A 170 -39.91 10.24 24.24
C VAL A 170 -41.01 10.90 23.39
N SER A 171 -41.70 11.91 23.93
CA SER A 171 -42.73 12.66 23.21
C SER A 171 -42.18 13.34 21.96
N GLU A 172 -40.99 13.95 22.06
CA GLU A 172 -40.31 14.59 20.93
C GLU A 172 -39.96 13.58 19.82
N VAL A 173 -39.36 12.43 20.17
CA VAL A 173 -39.05 11.38 19.19
C VAL A 173 -40.33 10.87 18.51
N ARG A 174 -41.41 10.66 19.27
CA ARG A 174 -42.72 10.26 18.72
C ARG A 174 -43.29 11.31 17.76
N SER A 175 -43.09 12.60 18.04
CA SER A 175 -43.55 13.69 17.16
C SER A 175 -42.89 13.67 15.78
N LEU A 176 -41.71 13.05 15.65
CA LEU A 176 -41.03 12.83 14.37
C LEU A 176 -41.61 11.65 13.58
N GLY A 177 -42.59 10.91 14.13
CA GLY A 177 -43.20 9.74 13.51
C GLY A 177 -42.37 8.47 13.61
N LEU A 178 -41.49 8.37 14.61
CA LEU A 178 -40.69 7.17 14.92
C LEU A 178 -41.33 6.40 16.09
N ASP A 179 -41.26 5.07 16.03
CA ASP A 179 -41.45 4.23 17.22
C ASP A 179 -40.21 4.30 18.13
N VAL A 180 -40.39 4.20 19.45
CA VAL A 180 -39.28 4.36 20.40
C VAL A 180 -39.29 3.29 21.48
N GLY A 181 -38.22 2.52 21.58
CA GLY A 181 -37.91 1.69 22.74
C GLY A 181 -37.16 2.51 23.79
N VAL A 182 -37.48 2.29 25.07
CA VAL A 182 -36.88 3.04 26.19
C VAL A 182 -36.13 2.09 27.11
N ASP A 183 -34.81 2.26 27.16
CA ASP A 183 -33.91 1.33 27.85
C ASP A 183 -33.41 1.91 29.18
N PHE A 184 -33.73 1.23 30.28
CA PHE A 184 -33.40 1.65 31.64
C PHE A 184 -32.03 1.11 32.08
N HIS A 185 -31.43 0.18 31.35
CA HIS A 185 -30.13 -0.47 31.64
C HIS A 185 -30.04 -1.06 33.06
N GLY A 186 -31.17 -1.40 33.69
CA GLY A 186 -31.24 -1.78 35.09
C GLY A 186 -30.79 -0.71 36.09
N ARG A 187 -30.66 0.57 35.66
CA ARG A 187 -30.14 1.69 36.48
C ARG A 187 -31.20 2.38 37.32
N VAL A 188 -32.46 2.02 37.13
CA VAL A 188 -33.61 2.63 37.80
C VAL A 188 -34.05 1.70 38.92
N HIS A 189 -34.18 2.22 40.14
CA HIS A 189 -34.59 1.41 41.29
C HIS A 189 -36.11 1.19 41.32
N LYS A 190 -36.57 0.07 41.90
CA LYS A 190 -37.98 -0.40 41.89
C LYS A 190 -39.02 0.69 42.21
N GLY A 191 -38.75 1.59 43.15
CA GLY A 191 -39.65 2.70 43.50
C GLY A 191 -39.80 3.76 42.40
N MET A 192 -38.72 4.06 41.69
CA MET A 192 -38.68 5.03 40.60
C MET A 192 -39.11 4.40 39.27
N ALA A 193 -38.74 3.14 39.01
CA ALA A 193 -39.06 2.42 37.77
C ALA A 193 -40.58 2.31 37.56
N LYS A 194 -41.34 2.05 38.62
CA LYS A 194 -42.82 2.02 38.57
C LYS A 194 -43.42 3.37 38.17
N GLN A 195 -42.86 4.45 38.70
CA GLN A 195 -43.34 5.81 38.38
C GLN A 195 -43.01 6.17 36.94
N LEU A 196 -41.78 5.91 36.50
CA LEU A 196 -41.35 6.21 35.13
C LEU A 196 -42.14 5.38 34.12
N ALA A 197 -42.31 4.07 34.36
CA ALA A 197 -43.11 3.21 33.50
C ALA A 197 -44.55 3.74 33.35
N ARG A 198 -45.19 4.17 34.45
CA ARG A 198 -46.54 4.75 34.41
C ARG A 198 -46.60 6.08 33.67
N LEU A 199 -45.57 6.91 33.80
CA LEU A 199 -45.47 8.19 33.09
C LEU A 199 -45.23 8.02 31.58
N LEU A 200 -44.63 6.90 31.16
CA LEU A 200 -44.38 6.58 29.77
C LEU A 200 -45.61 6.00 29.04
N GLU A 201 -46.56 5.37 29.75
CA GLU A 201 -47.74 4.74 29.13
C GLU A 201 -48.52 5.65 28.15
N PRO A 202 -48.83 6.92 28.48
CA PRO A 202 -49.56 7.79 27.56
C PRO A 202 -48.80 8.10 26.27
N LEU A 203 -47.47 7.93 26.28
CA LEU A 203 -46.60 8.18 25.13
C LEU A 203 -46.43 6.94 24.24
N GLN A 204 -46.94 5.78 24.69
CA GLN A 204 -46.95 4.51 23.95
C GLN A 204 -45.58 4.15 23.35
N PRO A 205 -44.52 4.05 24.18
CA PRO A 205 -43.25 3.52 23.70
C PRO A 205 -43.43 2.07 23.23
N LEU A 206 -42.57 1.65 22.32
CA LEU A 206 -42.59 0.31 21.72
C LEU A 206 -42.36 -0.77 22.78
N PHE A 207 -41.47 -0.51 23.73
CA PHE A 207 -41.21 -1.33 24.91
C PHE A 207 -40.42 -0.54 25.97
N ILE A 208 -40.44 -1.05 27.21
CA ILE A 208 -39.52 -0.68 28.29
C ILE A 208 -38.52 -1.81 28.47
N GLU A 209 -37.24 -1.53 28.25
CA GLU A 209 -36.14 -2.49 28.31
C GLU A 209 -35.38 -2.41 29.64
N GLU A 210 -35.02 -3.59 30.16
CA GLU A 210 -34.32 -3.82 31.45
C GLU A 210 -34.74 -2.82 32.56
N PRO A 211 -36.05 -2.76 32.93
CA PRO A 211 -36.53 -1.78 33.90
C PRO A 211 -35.85 -1.91 35.28
N LEU A 212 -35.40 -3.12 35.61
CA LEU A 212 -34.61 -3.46 36.80
C LEU A 212 -33.53 -4.48 36.40
N LEU A 213 -32.52 -4.64 37.24
CA LEU A 213 -31.52 -5.70 37.08
C LEU A 213 -32.19 -7.09 37.08
N PRO A 214 -31.78 -8.02 36.20
CA PRO A 214 -32.36 -9.36 36.09
C PRO A 214 -31.84 -10.29 37.20
N THR A 215 -32.22 -9.99 38.44
CA THR A 215 -31.87 -10.79 39.62
C THR A 215 -33.03 -11.65 40.11
N GLN A 216 -34.24 -11.07 40.16
CA GLN A 216 -35.45 -11.74 40.65
C GLN A 216 -36.60 -11.57 39.65
N PRO A 217 -37.08 -12.67 39.02
CA PRO A 217 -38.20 -12.63 38.07
C PRO A 217 -39.48 -11.98 38.60
N GLN A 218 -39.78 -12.17 39.88
CA GLN A 218 -40.99 -11.66 40.52
C GLN A 218 -41.01 -10.12 40.55
N GLU A 219 -39.85 -9.46 40.63
CA GLU A 219 -39.80 -8.00 40.67
C GLU A 219 -40.16 -7.37 39.32
N ILE A 220 -39.74 -8.02 38.23
CA ILE A 220 -40.13 -7.64 36.87
C ILE A 220 -41.62 -7.93 36.66
N ALA A 221 -42.11 -9.10 37.10
CA ALA A 221 -43.54 -9.44 37.01
C ALA A 221 -44.45 -8.49 37.81
N ASP A 222 -44.00 -8.03 38.98
CA ASP A 222 -44.70 -7.00 39.77
C ASP A 222 -44.82 -5.68 39.00
N LEU A 223 -43.77 -5.29 38.27
CA LEU A 223 -43.75 -4.05 37.49
C LEU A 223 -44.61 -4.19 36.22
N SER A 224 -44.48 -5.29 35.49
CA SER A 224 -45.27 -5.60 34.30
C SER A 224 -46.78 -5.51 34.60
N LYS A 225 -47.25 -6.00 35.75
CA LYS A 225 -48.68 -5.89 36.15
C LYS A 225 -49.20 -4.46 36.36
N LEU A 226 -48.32 -3.47 36.48
CA LEU A 226 -48.70 -2.07 36.74
C LEU A 226 -48.88 -1.25 35.47
N VAL A 227 -48.40 -1.75 34.33
CA VAL A 227 -48.44 -1.04 33.05
C VAL A 227 -48.87 -1.98 31.92
N SER A 228 -49.45 -1.39 30.88
CA SER A 228 -49.81 -2.06 29.64
C SER A 228 -48.69 -2.00 28.58
N THR A 229 -47.69 -1.16 28.80
CA THR A 229 -46.50 -1.06 27.95
C THR A 229 -45.69 -2.36 27.99
N PRO A 230 -45.29 -2.93 26.84
CA PRO A 230 -44.50 -4.16 26.79
C PRO A 230 -43.18 -4.06 27.57
N ILE A 231 -42.84 -5.11 28.32
CA ILE A 231 -41.57 -5.22 29.04
C ILE A 231 -40.61 -6.12 28.26
N ALA A 232 -39.41 -5.60 27.99
CA ALA A 232 -38.34 -6.29 27.30
C ALA A 232 -37.15 -6.56 28.23
N LEU A 233 -36.57 -7.76 28.15
CA LEU A 233 -35.43 -8.18 28.98
C LEU A 233 -34.72 -9.39 28.35
N GLY A 234 -33.41 -9.51 28.54
CA GLY A 234 -32.71 -10.75 28.17
C GLY A 234 -31.22 -10.62 27.89
N GLU A 235 -30.68 -9.41 27.70
CA GLU A 235 -29.29 -9.21 27.27
C GLU A 235 -28.27 -9.80 28.27
N ARG A 236 -28.63 -9.86 29.56
CA ARG A 236 -27.81 -10.40 30.66
C ARG A 236 -28.20 -11.83 31.06
N LEU A 237 -29.02 -12.52 30.26
CA LEU A 237 -29.40 -13.92 30.46
C LEU A 237 -28.67 -14.79 29.42
N TYR A 238 -27.92 -15.79 29.88
CA TYR A 238 -26.91 -16.45 29.06
C TYR A 238 -27.34 -17.82 28.51
N SER A 239 -28.52 -18.31 28.87
CA SER A 239 -29.01 -19.62 28.44
C SER A 239 -30.52 -19.71 28.55
N ARG A 240 -31.13 -20.69 27.87
CA ARG A 240 -32.57 -20.96 28.04
C ARG A 240 -32.98 -21.27 29.49
N SER A 241 -32.04 -21.73 30.32
CA SER A 241 -32.30 -21.97 31.74
C SER A 241 -32.47 -20.66 32.52
N ASP A 242 -31.81 -19.59 32.08
CA ASP A 242 -31.89 -18.26 32.70
C ASP A 242 -33.19 -17.54 32.30
N PHE A 243 -33.66 -17.74 31.06
CA PHE A 243 -34.94 -17.20 30.59
C PHE A 243 -36.15 -17.87 31.25
N ARG A 244 -36.08 -19.18 31.52
CA ARG A 244 -37.22 -19.98 31.98
C ARG A 244 -37.98 -19.36 33.18
N PRO A 245 -37.33 -18.92 34.27
CA PRO A 245 -38.02 -18.32 35.41
C PRO A 245 -38.81 -17.05 35.07
N TYR A 246 -38.32 -16.23 34.13
CA TYR A 246 -39.02 -15.01 33.69
C TYR A 246 -40.26 -15.32 32.86
N LEU A 247 -40.20 -16.37 32.05
CA LEU A 247 -41.34 -16.87 31.26
C LEU A 247 -42.42 -17.49 32.16
N GLU A 248 -42.01 -18.35 33.10
CA GLU A 248 -42.94 -18.99 34.06
C GLU A 248 -43.62 -17.94 34.96
N ALA A 249 -42.93 -16.84 35.29
CA ALA A 249 -43.49 -15.72 36.04
C ALA A 249 -44.38 -14.78 35.21
N ARG A 250 -44.45 -14.96 33.88
CA ARG A 250 -45.12 -14.03 32.93
C ARG A 250 -44.60 -12.59 33.11
N ALA A 251 -43.28 -12.45 33.24
CA ALA A 251 -42.65 -11.19 33.61
C ALA A 251 -42.37 -10.28 32.41
N ILE A 252 -42.24 -10.84 31.21
CA ILE A 252 -41.75 -10.16 30.02
C ILE A 252 -42.67 -10.45 28.83
N ASP A 253 -42.75 -9.51 27.91
CA ASP A 253 -43.48 -9.61 26.65
C ASP A 253 -42.52 -9.78 25.46
N ILE A 254 -41.26 -9.34 25.64
CA ILE A 254 -40.20 -9.40 24.63
C ILE A 254 -38.92 -9.99 25.27
N ALA A 255 -38.40 -11.07 24.69
CA ALA A 255 -37.12 -11.65 25.06
C ALA A 255 -35.99 -11.08 24.19
N GLN A 256 -34.91 -10.64 24.82
CA GLN A 256 -33.76 -10.00 24.16
C GLN A 256 -32.44 -10.75 24.39
N PRO A 257 -32.32 -12.04 24.04
CA PRO A 257 -31.05 -12.74 24.12
C PRO A 257 -30.02 -12.11 23.17
N ASP A 258 -28.77 -12.02 23.61
CA ASP A 258 -27.65 -11.63 22.77
C ASP A 258 -26.96 -12.88 22.18
N VAL A 259 -26.83 -12.97 20.86
CA VAL A 259 -26.24 -14.13 20.18
C VAL A 259 -24.78 -14.37 20.59
N ALA A 260 -24.03 -13.32 20.90
CA ALA A 260 -22.64 -13.39 21.30
C ALA A 260 -22.48 -13.68 22.80
N HIS A 261 -23.57 -13.78 23.57
CA HIS A 261 -23.53 -14.07 25.01
C HIS A 261 -24.36 -15.28 25.42
N CYS A 262 -25.38 -15.68 24.64
CA CYS A 262 -26.26 -16.77 25.01
C CYS A 262 -25.76 -18.16 24.57
N GLY A 263 -24.62 -18.25 23.89
CA GLY A 263 -24.07 -19.50 23.37
C GLY A 263 -24.28 -19.70 21.86
N GLY A 264 -24.35 -18.60 21.10
CA GLY A 264 -24.38 -18.61 19.64
C GLY A 264 -25.74 -18.93 19.02
N ILE A 265 -25.73 -19.18 17.71
CA ILE A 265 -26.91 -19.50 16.89
C ILE A 265 -27.66 -20.70 17.46
N SER A 266 -26.93 -21.73 17.91
CA SER A 266 -27.52 -22.95 18.47
C SER A 266 -28.42 -22.69 19.67
N GLU A 267 -28.01 -21.83 20.60
CA GLU A 267 -28.80 -21.54 21.80
C GLU A 267 -29.83 -20.44 21.55
N LEU A 268 -29.49 -19.43 20.75
CA LEU A 268 -30.44 -18.39 20.36
C LEU A 268 -31.68 -18.98 19.69
N HIS A 269 -31.50 -19.92 18.75
CA HIS A 269 -32.61 -20.61 18.10
C HIS A 269 -33.48 -21.42 19.07
N ARG A 270 -32.88 -22.02 20.12
CA ARG A 270 -33.66 -22.72 21.16
C ARG A 270 -34.41 -21.76 22.06
N ILE A 271 -33.80 -20.62 22.39
CA ILE A 271 -34.45 -19.58 23.19
C ILE A 271 -35.65 -19.04 22.40
N ALA A 272 -35.48 -18.74 21.11
CA ALA A 272 -36.54 -18.29 20.21
C ALA A 272 -37.76 -19.24 20.23
N ALA A 273 -37.51 -20.55 20.04
CA ALA A 273 -38.56 -21.56 20.08
C ALA A 273 -39.20 -21.72 21.47
N MET A 274 -38.43 -21.57 22.55
CA MET A 274 -38.95 -21.70 23.92
C MET A 274 -39.86 -20.51 24.28
N VAL A 275 -39.44 -19.28 23.97
CA VAL A 275 -40.20 -18.06 24.31
C VAL A 275 -41.49 -17.98 23.49
N GLU A 276 -41.50 -18.52 22.27
CA GLU A 276 -42.71 -18.66 21.44
C GLU A 276 -43.85 -19.39 22.17
N THR A 277 -43.55 -20.41 22.98
CA THR A 277 -44.57 -21.17 23.73
C THR A 277 -45.24 -20.37 24.87
N TYR A 278 -44.72 -19.19 25.18
CA TYR A 278 -45.24 -18.31 26.22
C TYR A 278 -45.93 -17.06 25.67
N ASP A 279 -46.12 -16.97 24.35
CA ASP A 279 -46.63 -15.75 23.66
C ASP A 279 -45.69 -14.54 23.87
N VAL A 280 -44.38 -14.81 23.84
CA VAL A 280 -43.32 -13.81 24.00
C VAL A 280 -42.59 -13.61 22.67
N ALA A 281 -42.46 -12.34 22.28
CA ALA A 281 -41.76 -11.94 21.07
C ALA A 281 -40.23 -12.03 21.23
N LEU A 282 -39.53 -12.27 20.13
CA LEU A 282 -38.07 -12.29 20.08
C LEU A 282 -37.54 -10.98 19.46
N ALA A 283 -36.65 -10.30 20.17
CA ALA A 283 -35.92 -9.13 19.66
C ALA A 283 -34.45 -9.20 20.11
N PRO A 284 -33.57 -9.91 19.36
CA PRO A 284 -32.21 -10.16 19.84
C PRO A 284 -31.43 -8.87 20.06
N HIS A 285 -30.80 -8.79 21.22
CA HIS A 285 -29.88 -7.72 21.57
C HIS A 285 -28.61 -7.84 20.72
N CYS A 286 -28.16 -6.75 20.10
CA CYS A 286 -26.98 -6.76 19.24
C CYS A 286 -26.34 -5.36 19.06
N PRO A 287 -25.76 -4.78 20.12
CA PRO A 287 -24.94 -3.57 20.03
C PRO A 287 -23.53 -3.84 19.45
N LEU A 288 -23.28 -5.08 19.02
CA LEU A 288 -21.98 -5.64 18.70
C LEU A 288 -21.58 -5.45 17.23
N GLY A 289 -20.63 -6.27 16.76
CA GLY A 289 -20.07 -6.22 15.43
C GLY A 289 -20.91 -6.90 14.34
N PRO A 290 -20.44 -6.81 13.08
CA PRO A 290 -21.17 -7.29 11.91
C PRO A 290 -21.38 -8.81 11.87
N ILE A 291 -20.50 -9.59 12.51
CA ILE A 291 -20.61 -11.05 12.54
C ILE A 291 -21.74 -11.46 13.50
N ALA A 292 -21.78 -10.85 14.70
CA ALA A 292 -22.88 -11.04 15.64
C ALA A 292 -24.23 -10.62 15.04
N LEU A 293 -24.31 -9.44 14.41
CA LEU A 293 -25.55 -8.97 13.77
C LEU A 293 -26.08 -9.98 12.76
N ALA A 294 -25.22 -10.51 11.91
CA ALA A 294 -25.67 -11.48 10.95
C ALA A 294 -26.05 -12.83 11.55
N ALA A 295 -25.37 -13.26 12.62
CA ALA A 295 -25.77 -14.45 13.36
C ALA A 295 -27.18 -14.29 13.94
N CYS A 296 -27.53 -13.11 14.48
CA CYS A 296 -28.91 -12.78 14.84
C CYS A 296 -29.83 -12.91 13.64
N MET A 297 -29.51 -12.25 12.51
CA MET A 297 -30.35 -12.27 11.31
C MET A 297 -30.66 -13.70 10.80
N GLN A 298 -29.71 -14.64 10.91
CA GLN A 298 -29.97 -16.04 10.52
C GLN A 298 -31.07 -16.69 11.37
N VAL A 299 -31.11 -16.40 12.67
CA VAL A 299 -32.18 -16.87 13.56
C VAL A 299 -33.46 -16.06 13.34
N ASP A 300 -33.35 -14.74 13.18
CA ASP A 300 -34.48 -13.85 12.97
C ASP A 300 -35.27 -14.20 11.72
N ILE A 301 -34.60 -14.58 10.62
CA ILE A 301 -35.25 -14.97 9.36
C ILE A 301 -36.07 -16.25 9.51
N SER A 302 -35.67 -17.14 10.43
CA SER A 302 -36.28 -18.47 10.63
C SER A 302 -37.25 -18.54 11.82
N SER A 303 -37.31 -17.52 12.68
CA SER A 303 -38.10 -17.56 13.93
C SER A 303 -39.47 -16.89 13.77
N PRO A 304 -40.62 -17.60 13.87
CA PRO A 304 -41.94 -17.01 13.64
C PRO A 304 -42.29 -15.82 14.55
N ASN A 305 -41.86 -15.87 15.81
CA ASN A 305 -42.07 -14.84 16.83
C ASN A 305 -41.05 -13.69 16.82
N PHE A 306 -40.18 -13.59 15.82
CA PHE A 306 -39.31 -12.43 15.64
C PHE A 306 -40.11 -11.13 15.48
N PHE A 307 -39.72 -10.11 16.23
CA PHE A 307 -40.36 -8.79 16.29
C PHE A 307 -39.52 -7.69 15.62
N ILE A 308 -38.29 -7.47 16.10
CA ILE A 308 -37.41 -6.40 15.61
C ILE A 308 -35.94 -6.70 15.97
N GLN A 309 -35.00 -6.30 15.13
CA GLN A 309 -33.56 -6.49 15.36
C GLN A 309 -32.86 -5.17 15.69
N GLU A 310 -32.02 -5.18 16.73
CA GLU A 310 -31.13 -4.08 17.06
C GLU A 310 -30.00 -3.94 16.04
N LEU A 311 -29.65 -2.69 15.67
CA LEU A 311 -28.58 -2.41 14.72
C LEU A 311 -27.67 -1.26 15.23
N SER A 312 -26.38 -1.57 15.41
CA SER A 312 -25.33 -0.72 16.00
C SER A 312 -24.61 0.20 14.99
N LEU A 313 -25.31 0.72 13.98
CA LEU A 313 -24.70 1.59 12.95
C LEU A 313 -24.37 2.96 13.53
N GLN A 314 -23.14 3.47 13.36
CA GLN A 314 -22.71 4.81 13.77
C GLN A 314 -23.01 5.09 15.25
N MET A 315 -22.59 4.18 16.12
CA MET A 315 -22.72 4.42 17.56
C MET A 315 -21.75 5.49 18.03
N HIS A 316 -22.24 6.43 18.84
CA HIS A 316 -21.47 7.57 19.37
C HIS A 316 -20.19 7.21 20.14
N TYR A 317 -20.05 5.98 20.64
CA TYR A 317 -18.86 5.49 21.34
C TYR A 317 -17.93 4.63 20.47
N ASN A 318 -18.24 4.44 19.18
CA ASN A 318 -17.37 3.73 18.25
C ASN A 318 -16.29 4.68 17.73
N GLU A 319 -15.02 4.42 18.09
CA GLU A 319 -13.86 5.16 17.58
C GLU A 319 -13.05 4.28 16.61
N GLY A 320 -12.66 4.84 15.47
CA GLY A 320 -11.75 4.20 14.49
C GLY A 320 -12.36 3.14 13.57
N ALA A 321 -13.41 2.42 14.00
CA ALA A 321 -14.17 1.48 13.19
C ALA A 321 -15.64 1.42 13.64
N ASP A 322 -16.52 1.00 12.73
CA ASP A 322 -17.97 0.95 12.93
C ASP A 322 -18.56 -0.33 12.29
N LEU A 323 -19.88 -0.57 12.43
CA LEU A 323 -20.56 -1.80 12.01
C LEU A 323 -20.19 -2.27 10.59
N LEU A 324 -20.06 -1.32 9.65
CA LEU A 324 -19.80 -1.63 8.24
C LEU A 324 -18.31 -1.78 7.90
N THR A 325 -17.39 -1.44 8.81
CA THR A 325 -15.95 -1.34 8.52
C THR A 325 -15.30 -2.67 8.11
N TYR A 326 -15.78 -3.80 8.65
CA TYR A 326 -15.18 -5.12 8.40
C TYR A 326 -15.98 -5.98 7.39
N LEU A 327 -16.99 -5.39 6.74
CA LEU A 327 -17.78 -6.08 5.72
C LEU A 327 -17.12 -5.96 4.36
N VAL A 328 -17.19 -7.04 3.58
CA VAL A 328 -16.81 -7.00 2.15
C VAL A 328 -17.84 -6.23 1.34
N ASP A 329 -19.12 -6.45 1.63
CA ASP A 329 -20.24 -5.78 0.99
C ASP A 329 -21.11 -5.11 2.07
N PRO A 330 -20.96 -3.81 2.31
CA PRO A 330 -21.79 -3.09 3.27
C PRO A 330 -23.27 -3.00 2.87
N SER A 331 -23.60 -3.20 1.59
CA SER A 331 -24.97 -3.05 1.08
C SER A 331 -25.92 -4.12 1.60
N VAL A 332 -25.39 -5.24 2.10
CA VAL A 332 -26.17 -6.33 2.71
C VAL A 332 -26.89 -5.91 3.99
N PHE A 333 -26.46 -4.81 4.62
CA PHE A 333 -27.14 -4.20 5.77
C PHE A 333 -27.79 -2.84 5.42
N ALA A 334 -28.00 -2.56 4.14
CA ALA A 334 -28.69 -1.34 3.73
C ALA A 334 -30.12 -1.31 4.29
N ILE A 335 -30.46 -0.19 4.92
CA ILE A 335 -31.76 0.01 5.56
C ILE A 335 -32.69 0.69 4.55
N LYS A 336 -33.88 0.10 4.35
CA LYS A 336 -34.93 0.64 3.50
C LYS A 336 -36.27 0.56 4.23
N ASP A 337 -36.88 1.71 4.48
CA ASP A 337 -38.19 1.83 5.13
C ASP A 337 -38.29 1.09 6.48
N GLY A 338 -37.19 1.05 7.24
CA GLY A 338 -37.06 0.40 8.55
C GLY A 338 -36.76 -1.10 8.47
N TYR A 339 -36.35 -1.61 7.30
CA TYR A 339 -36.05 -3.01 7.09
C TYR A 339 -34.66 -3.23 6.49
N VAL A 340 -34.08 -4.40 6.80
CA VAL A 340 -32.92 -4.98 6.11
C VAL A 340 -33.39 -6.27 5.42
N GLU A 341 -32.95 -6.48 4.18
CA GLU A 341 -33.30 -7.68 3.41
C GLU A 341 -32.70 -8.95 4.04
N ALA A 342 -33.39 -10.08 3.90
CA ALA A 342 -32.84 -11.36 4.34
C ALA A 342 -31.53 -11.67 3.61
N LEU A 343 -30.50 -12.09 4.35
CA LEU A 343 -29.19 -12.40 3.77
C LEU A 343 -29.29 -13.53 2.73
N GLN A 344 -29.04 -13.17 1.46
CA GLN A 344 -29.11 -14.06 0.29
C GLN A 344 -27.71 -14.46 -0.22
N GLY A 345 -27.47 -15.77 -0.41
CA GLY A 345 -26.23 -16.28 -1.00
C GLY A 345 -25.43 -17.21 -0.08
N LYS A 346 -24.30 -17.73 -0.59
CA LYS A 346 -23.32 -18.50 0.22
C LYS A 346 -22.79 -17.57 1.31
N CYS A 347 -22.75 -17.99 2.58
CA CYS A 347 -22.17 -17.19 3.69
C CYS A 347 -20.77 -16.65 3.31
N ARG A 348 -20.68 -15.42 2.79
CA ARG A 348 -19.43 -14.82 2.30
C ARG A 348 -19.20 -13.41 2.88
N TYR A 349 -19.98 -13.01 3.87
CA TYR A 349 -20.14 -11.62 4.28
C TYR A 349 -19.02 -11.08 5.18
N TYR A 350 -18.26 -11.95 5.86
CA TYR A 350 -17.20 -11.55 6.80
C TYR A 350 -15.83 -11.92 6.23
N ARG A 351 -15.05 -10.90 5.88
CA ARG A 351 -13.63 -11.09 5.54
C ARG A 351 -12.85 -9.90 6.06
N LEU A 352 -12.06 -10.12 7.09
CA LEU A 352 -11.03 -9.18 7.54
C LEU A 352 -10.04 -8.96 6.39
N ARG A 353 -10.16 -7.82 5.69
CA ARG A 353 -9.28 -7.48 4.57
C ARG A 353 -8.33 -6.36 4.98
N ILE A 354 -7.11 -6.73 5.37
CA ILE A 354 -5.99 -5.79 5.55
C ILE A 354 -5.65 -5.09 4.21
N GLY A 355 -5.96 -5.72 3.06
CA GLY A 355 -5.70 -5.17 1.73
C GLY A 355 -6.52 -3.95 1.29
N PHE A 356 -7.72 -3.71 1.84
CA PHE A 356 -8.56 -2.58 1.38
C PHE A 356 -7.89 -1.23 1.60
N LYS A 357 -7.22 -1.05 2.74
CA LYS A 357 -6.60 0.24 3.05
C LYS A 357 -5.41 0.54 2.14
N ILE A 358 -4.57 -0.44 1.82
CA ILE A 358 -3.45 -0.25 0.90
C ILE A 358 -3.96 0.19 -0.48
N ILE A 359 -4.96 -0.52 -1.01
CA ILE A 359 -5.55 -0.22 -2.31
C ILE A 359 -6.24 1.16 -2.30
N ASP A 360 -6.96 1.51 -1.24
CA ASP A 360 -7.62 2.81 -1.12
C ASP A 360 -6.62 3.98 -1.01
N VAL A 361 -5.46 3.79 -0.35
CA VAL A 361 -4.37 4.78 -0.41
C VAL A 361 -3.91 4.94 -1.85
N VAL A 362 -3.50 3.85 -2.50
CA VAL A 362 -2.95 3.89 -3.86
C VAL A 362 -3.92 4.52 -4.85
N ASN A 363 -5.16 4.04 -4.86
CA ASN A 363 -6.22 4.51 -5.74
C ASN A 363 -6.51 6.02 -5.58
N LYS A 364 -6.59 6.52 -4.33
CA LYS A 364 -6.85 7.95 -4.10
C LYS A 364 -5.63 8.83 -4.39
N SER A 365 -4.42 8.34 -4.14
CA SER A 365 -3.19 9.06 -4.48
C SER A 365 -2.99 9.21 -5.99
N LEU A 366 -3.50 8.27 -6.80
CA LEU A 366 -3.47 8.38 -8.27
C LEU A 366 -4.28 9.57 -8.80
N ALA A 367 -5.14 10.19 -7.98
CA ALA A 367 -5.76 11.48 -8.30
C ALA A 367 -4.76 12.65 -8.47
N PHE A 368 -3.54 12.48 -7.97
CA PHE A 368 -2.44 13.44 -8.09
C PHE A 368 -1.42 13.04 -9.17
N HIS A 369 -1.49 11.80 -9.67
CA HIS A 369 -0.60 11.29 -10.71
C HIS A 369 -1.04 11.78 -12.09
N THR A 370 -0.13 12.40 -12.83
CA THR A 370 -0.44 13.08 -14.09
C THR A 370 -0.52 12.16 -15.31
N SER A 371 0.14 11.00 -15.27
CA SER A 371 0.34 10.14 -16.45
C SER A 371 -0.74 9.06 -16.62
N ILE A 372 -1.60 8.89 -15.61
CA ILE A 372 -2.59 7.80 -15.50
C ILE A 372 -3.45 7.58 -16.75
N ASN A 373 -3.95 8.65 -17.35
CA ASN A 373 -4.86 8.56 -18.49
C ASN A 373 -4.11 8.31 -19.80
N TYR A 374 -2.85 8.74 -19.90
CA TYR A 374 -1.99 8.42 -21.04
C TYR A 374 -1.62 6.94 -21.03
N GLN A 375 -1.33 6.36 -19.86
CA GLN A 375 -0.90 4.97 -19.72
C GLN A 375 -1.97 3.92 -20.10
N ARG A 376 -3.26 4.29 -20.15
CA ARG A 376 -4.34 3.40 -20.63
C ARG A 376 -4.13 2.92 -22.07
N LEU A 377 -3.51 3.78 -22.87
CA LEU A 377 -3.01 3.48 -24.21
C LEU A 377 -2.00 4.58 -24.53
N ALA A 378 -0.72 4.29 -24.31
CA ALA A 378 0.31 5.30 -24.50
C ALA A 378 0.32 5.77 -25.98
N PRO A 379 0.58 7.06 -26.23
CA PRO A 379 0.80 7.54 -27.59
C PRO A 379 1.98 6.81 -28.27
N PRO A 380 2.01 6.76 -29.62
CA PRO A 380 3.21 6.36 -30.34
C PRO A 380 4.43 7.18 -29.89
N PRO A 381 5.62 6.57 -29.74
CA PRO A 381 5.99 5.22 -30.20
C PRO A 381 5.70 4.07 -29.21
N PHE A 382 5.12 4.34 -28.03
CA PHE A 382 5.00 3.35 -26.94
C PHE A 382 3.67 2.60 -26.92
N SER A 383 2.81 2.78 -27.92
CA SER A 383 1.44 2.25 -27.96
C SER A 383 1.35 0.72 -27.89
N GLU A 384 2.38 0.00 -28.36
CA GLU A 384 2.44 -1.47 -28.28
C GLU A 384 2.90 -1.96 -26.90
N ASP A 385 3.65 -1.13 -26.17
CA ASP A 385 4.31 -1.51 -24.92
C ASP A 385 3.50 -1.12 -23.67
N ILE A 386 2.67 -0.08 -23.76
CA ILE A 386 2.01 0.52 -22.58
C ILE A 386 0.51 0.72 -22.87
N HIS A 387 -0.33 -0.10 -22.23
CA HIS A 387 -1.78 -0.15 -22.44
C HIS A 387 -2.56 -0.50 -21.16
N GLU A 388 -2.05 -0.06 -20.01
CA GLU A 388 -2.51 -0.47 -18.69
C GLU A 388 -3.65 0.44 -18.17
N ASP A 389 -4.77 -0.16 -17.80
CA ASP A 389 -5.82 0.52 -17.04
C ASP A 389 -5.65 0.21 -15.55
N VAL A 390 -4.72 0.92 -14.91
CA VAL A 390 -4.36 0.66 -13.50
C VAL A 390 -5.55 0.82 -12.54
N LEU A 391 -6.52 1.70 -12.84
CA LEU A 391 -7.71 1.83 -12.00
C LEU A 391 -8.60 0.58 -12.10
N ARG A 392 -8.71 -0.01 -13.30
CA ARG A 392 -9.36 -1.30 -13.51
C ARG A 392 -8.60 -2.43 -12.83
N ASP A 393 -7.27 -2.44 -12.89
CA ASP A 393 -6.46 -3.45 -12.22
C ASP A 393 -6.55 -3.35 -10.70
N LEU A 394 -6.53 -2.15 -10.12
CA LEU A 394 -6.75 -1.96 -8.69
C LEU A 394 -8.16 -2.41 -8.28
N ALA A 395 -9.17 -2.24 -9.13
CA ALA A 395 -10.50 -2.79 -8.89
C ALA A 395 -10.51 -4.33 -8.95
N ARG A 396 -9.76 -4.95 -9.87
CA ARG A 396 -9.57 -6.42 -9.88
C ARG A 396 -8.87 -6.90 -8.61
N ILE A 397 -7.72 -6.30 -8.26
CA ILE A 397 -6.93 -6.63 -7.06
C ILE A 397 -7.80 -6.49 -5.81
N ARG A 398 -8.67 -5.47 -5.78
CA ARG A 398 -9.65 -5.28 -4.71
C ARG A 398 -10.60 -6.46 -4.55
N GLU A 399 -11.00 -7.13 -5.63
CA GLU A 399 -11.92 -8.28 -5.57
C GLU A 399 -11.23 -9.63 -5.39
N GLU A 400 -9.92 -9.70 -5.61
CA GLU A 400 -9.15 -10.93 -5.60
C GLU A 400 -8.83 -11.44 -4.18
N VAL A 401 -8.48 -12.74 -4.09
CA VAL A 401 -8.18 -13.43 -2.83
C VAL A 401 -6.75 -13.91 -2.86
N TYR A 402 -5.91 -13.28 -2.05
CA TYR A 402 -4.52 -13.66 -1.90
C TYR A 402 -4.35 -14.64 -0.74
N SER A 403 -3.46 -15.63 -0.91
CA SER A 403 -3.12 -16.61 0.14
C SER A 403 -2.27 -15.98 1.26
N SER A 404 -1.59 -14.87 0.99
CA SER A 404 -0.76 -14.12 1.94
C SER A 404 -0.74 -12.62 1.59
N ASP A 405 -0.22 -11.80 2.50
CA ASP A 405 0.06 -10.38 2.26
C ASP A 405 1.23 -10.17 1.28
N TYR A 406 2.11 -11.15 1.13
CA TYR A 406 3.16 -11.16 0.11
C TYR A 406 2.59 -11.30 -1.31
N GLU A 407 1.63 -12.20 -1.54
CA GLU A 407 1.00 -12.34 -2.86
C GLU A 407 0.23 -11.08 -3.27
N LEU A 408 -0.44 -10.41 -2.32
CA LEU A 408 -1.05 -9.09 -2.55
C LEU A 408 0.02 -8.05 -2.93
N HIS A 409 1.15 -8.04 -2.22
CA HIS A 409 2.27 -7.15 -2.52
C HIS A 409 2.81 -7.37 -3.93
N LEU A 410 3.01 -8.63 -4.33
CA LEU A 410 3.48 -8.97 -5.67
C LEU A 410 2.55 -8.42 -6.75
N ASP A 411 1.23 -8.64 -6.63
CA ASP A 411 0.26 -8.17 -7.61
C ASP A 411 0.20 -6.64 -7.69
N MET A 412 0.21 -5.96 -6.53
CA MET A 412 0.29 -4.49 -6.45
C MET A 412 1.56 -3.94 -7.10
N SER A 413 2.73 -4.50 -6.75
CA SER A 413 4.03 -4.04 -7.25
C SER A 413 4.16 -4.26 -8.75
N GLN A 414 3.79 -5.45 -9.25
CA GLN A 414 3.81 -5.76 -10.68
C GLN A 414 2.84 -4.88 -11.47
N THR A 415 1.63 -4.65 -10.94
CA THR A 415 0.62 -3.82 -11.61
C THR A 415 1.11 -2.38 -11.82
N LEU A 416 1.69 -1.74 -10.80
CA LEU A 416 2.24 -0.39 -11.00
C LEU A 416 3.51 -0.39 -11.86
N LYS A 417 4.33 -1.44 -11.82
CA LYS A 417 5.52 -1.55 -12.67
C LYS A 417 5.21 -1.62 -14.16
N ARG A 418 4.07 -2.20 -14.56
CA ARG A 418 3.61 -2.22 -15.97
C ARG A 418 3.28 -0.82 -16.52
N LEU A 419 3.17 0.20 -15.67
CA LEU A 419 3.01 1.59 -16.12
C LEU A 419 4.26 2.14 -16.82
N HIS A 420 5.43 1.52 -16.58
CA HIS A 420 6.69 1.85 -17.23
C HIS A 420 7.18 3.30 -17.08
N ASP A 421 6.61 4.07 -16.13
CA ASP A 421 6.95 5.47 -15.84
C ASP A 421 8.12 5.62 -14.84
N GLY A 422 8.51 4.58 -14.10
CA GLY A 422 9.67 4.65 -13.18
C GLY A 422 9.50 5.56 -11.95
N HIS A 423 8.51 6.44 -11.95
CA HIS A 423 8.11 7.27 -10.82
C HIS A 423 6.87 6.70 -10.13
N CYS A 424 5.86 6.19 -10.86
CA CYS A 424 4.68 5.56 -10.26
C CYS A 424 4.94 4.08 -9.90
N THR A 425 5.47 3.84 -8.70
CA THR A 425 5.74 2.50 -8.16
C THR A 425 5.04 2.28 -6.83
N TYR A 426 4.82 1.01 -6.45
CA TYR A 426 4.42 0.62 -5.10
C TYR A 426 5.53 -0.27 -4.53
N VAL A 427 6.18 0.24 -3.49
CA VAL A 427 7.27 -0.41 -2.78
C VAL A 427 6.81 -0.68 -1.36
N ASN A 428 6.88 -1.93 -0.92
CA ASN A 428 6.64 -2.30 0.46
C ASN A 428 7.98 -2.70 1.08
N LEU A 429 8.46 -1.90 2.02
CA LEU A 429 9.80 -2.07 2.57
C LEU A 429 9.95 -3.40 3.32
N CYS A 430 8.86 -3.99 3.82
CA CYS A 430 8.83 -5.34 4.40
C CYS A 430 9.32 -6.42 3.43
N TYR A 431 9.15 -6.20 2.12
CA TYR A 431 9.45 -7.18 1.07
C TYR A 431 10.56 -6.69 0.13
N ASP A 432 10.47 -5.46 -0.36
CA ASP A 432 11.38 -4.91 -1.37
C ASP A 432 12.66 -4.29 -0.78
N GLY A 433 12.65 -3.99 0.53
CA GLY A 433 13.71 -3.24 1.19
C GLY A 433 14.58 -4.05 2.14
N LEU A 434 14.07 -5.16 2.66
CA LEU A 434 14.78 -5.97 3.67
C LEU A 434 15.70 -7.01 3.07
N PHE A 435 15.42 -7.49 1.86
CA PHE A 435 16.20 -8.54 1.22
C PHE A 435 16.61 -8.12 -0.17
N THR A 436 17.86 -8.36 -0.52
CA THR A 436 18.31 -8.32 -1.92
C THR A 436 18.91 -9.66 -2.25
N THR A 437 18.46 -10.24 -3.35
CA THR A 437 18.79 -11.60 -3.76
C THR A 437 19.72 -11.60 -4.95
N TYR A 438 20.73 -12.47 -4.91
CA TYR A 438 21.84 -12.48 -5.84
C TYR A 438 22.08 -13.85 -6.48
N LEU A 439 22.61 -13.81 -7.70
CA LEU A 439 23.34 -14.90 -8.35
C LEU A 439 24.80 -14.47 -8.57
N PRO A 440 25.77 -15.41 -8.56
CA PRO A 440 27.18 -15.09 -8.68
C PRO A 440 27.63 -14.94 -10.15
N ILE A 441 26.70 -14.97 -11.10
CA ILE A 441 26.97 -14.94 -12.54
C ILE A 441 26.13 -13.85 -13.21
N PRO A 442 26.51 -12.57 -13.05
CA PRO A 442 25.99 -11.49 -13.88
C PRO A 442 26.16 -11.83 -15.37
N LEU A 443 25.23 -11.36 -16.19
CA LEU A 443 25.21 -11.62 -17.64
C LEU A 443 25.50 -10.35 -18.43
N VAL A 444 26.18 -10.50 -19.56
CA VAL A 444 26.47 -9.41 -20.52
C VAL A 444 26.03 -9.80 -21.92
N LEU A 445 25.70 -8.80 -22.73
CA LEU A 445 25.41 -8.97 -24.15
C LEU A 445 26.65 -8.59 -24.95
N LEU A 446 27.26 -9.56 -25.62
CA LEU A 446 28.46 -9.34 -26.44
C LEU A 446 28.13 -9.48 -27.92
N THR A 447 28.83 -8.68 -28.72
CA THR A 447 28.77 -8.67 -30.18
C THR A 447 30.07 -9.22 -30.71
N ASP A 448 29.98 -10.28 -31.51
CA ASP A 448 31.11 -10.93 -32.17
C ASP A 448 31.58 -10.12 -33.39
N THR A 449 32.77 -10.42 -33.89
CA THR A 449 33.38 -9.73 -35.05
C THR A 449 32.56 -9.83 -36.34
N ASP A 450 31.66 -10.81 -36.45
CA ASP A 450 30.74 -10.98 -37.57
C ASP A 450 29.42 -10.20 -37.39
N GLY A 451 29.27 -9.48 -36.27
CA GLY A 451 28.08 -8.71 -35.89
C GLY A 451 26.99 -9.53 -35.19
N SER A 452 27.19 -10.84 -34.99
CA SER A 452 26.24 -11.65 -34.22
C SER A 452 26.29 -11.30 -32.74
N GLN A 453 25.15 -11.40 -32.04
CA GLN A 453 25.04 -11.07 -30.62
C GLN A 453 24.68 -12.29 -29.80
N SER A 454 25.37 -12.48 -28.68
CA SER A 454 25.19 -13.61 -27.77
C SER A 454 25.16 -13.14 -26.32
N VAL A 455 24.41 -13.85 -25.47
CA VAL A 455 24.44 -13.63 -24.02
C VAL A 455 25.58 -14.44 -23.41
N HIS A 456 26.39 -13.81 -22.58
CA HIS A 456 27.51 -14.46 -21.90
C HIS A 456 27.43 -14.23 -20.40
N ILE A 457 28.02 -15.14 -19.62
CA ILE A 457 28.42 -14.84 -18.25
C ILE A 457 29.49 -13.75 -18.31
N ALA A 458 29.35 -12.67 -17.53
CA ALA A 458 30.30 -11.57 -17.54
C ALA A 458 31.74 -12.09 -17.34
N PRO A 459 32.73 -11.64 -18.12
CA PRO A 459 34.13 -12.07 -17.97
C PRO A 459 34.65 -11.90 -16.52
N GLU A 460 34.24 -10.82 -15.88
CA GLU A 460 34.57 -10.44 -14.50
C GLU A 460 33.62 -11.02 -13.44
N ALA A 461 32.61 -11.80 -13.83
CA ALA A 461 31.54 -12.29 -12.95
C ALA A 461 32.07 -12.86 -11.63
N PHE A 462 33.10 -13.70 -11.72
CA PHE A 462 33.64 -14.39 -10.55
C PHE A 462 34.48 -13.47 -9.64
N ASP A 463 35.28 -12.56 -10.20
CA ASP A 463 36.00 -11.55 -9.41
C ASP A 463 35.02 -10.72 -8.58
N VAL A 464 33.92 -10.30 -9.21
CA VAL A 464 32.84 -9.56 -8.56
C VAL A 464 32.14 -10.41 -7.50
N ALA A 465 31.84 -11.67 -7.80
CA ALA A 465 31.17 -12.57 -6.87
C ALA A 465 32.04 -12.90 -5.64
N VAL A 466 33.34 -13.09 -5.80
CA VAL A 466 34.26 -13.33 -4.66
C VAL A 466 34.42 -12.09 -3.81
N ASP A 467 34.62 -10.92 -4.43
CA ASP A 467 34.75 -9.65 -3.69
C ASP A 467 33.48 -9.37 -2.89
N ALA A 468 32.32 -9.58 -3.50
CA ALA A 468 31.04 -9.36 -2.85
C ALA A 468 30.68 -10.46 -1.83
N PHE A 469 30.92 -11.74 -2.11
CA PHE A 469 30.35 -12.89 -1.40
C PHE A 469 31.38 -13.96 -0.98
N GLY A 470 32.65 -13.62 -0.81
CA GLY A 470 33.73 -14.58 -0.60
C GLY A 470 33.54 -15.57 0.56
N ASP A 471 32.81 -15.18 1.61
CA ASP A 471 32.44 -16.04 2.75
C ASP A 471 31.32 -17.04 2.45
N GLU A 472 30.53 -16.79 1.40
CA GLU A 472 29.39 -17.63 0.98
C GLU A 472 29.61 -18.30 -0.39
N ILE A 473 30.75 -18.04 -1.06
CA ILE A 473 31.02 -18.52 -2.43
C ILE A 473 30.92 -20.04 -2.57
N ASP A 474 31.25 -20.76 -1.48
CA ASP A 474 31.18 -22.22 -1.37
C ASP A 474 29.77 -22.77 -1.66
N VAL A 475 28.71 -22.00 -1.41
CA VAL A 475 27.34 -22.41 -1.74
C VAL A 475 27.20 -22.69 -3.22
N TRP A 476 27.65 -21.75 -4.06
CA TRP A 476 27.52 -21.87 -5.51
C TRP A 476 28.55 -22.84 -6.08
N GLN A 477 29.78 -22.84 -5.54
CA GLN A 477 30.81 -23.82 -5.87
C GLN A 477 30.33 -25.27 -5.67
N ASN A 478 29.59 -25.52 -4.59
CA ASN A 478 29.05 -26.85 -4.28
C ASN A 478 27.81 -27.22 -5.10
N ALA A 479 27.08 -26.25 -5.64
CA ALA A 479 25.91 -26.46 -6.48
C ALA A 479 26.27 -26.89 -7.92
N LEU A 480 27.49 -26.59 -8.38
CA LEU A 480 27.96 -26.99 -9.70
C LEU A 480 28.09 -28.52 -9.82
N PRO A 481 27.65 -29.12 -10.96
CA PRO A 481 27.62 -30.57 -11.13
C PRO A 481 28.97 -31.14 -11.61
N GLY A 482 29.19 -32.42 -11.33
CA GLY A 482 30.26 -33.21 -11.95
C GLY A 482 31.64 -32.58 -11.85
N SER A 483 32.33 -32.46 -13.00
CA SER A 483 33.65 -31.84 -13.09
C SER A 483 33.64 -30.34 -12.83
N LEU A 484 32.49 -29.65 -12.97
CA LEU A 484 32.38 -28.22 -12.70
C LEU A 484 32.33 -27.90 -11.21
N LYS A 485 32.15 -28.89 -10.33
CA LYS A 485 32.10 -28.68 -8.89
C LYS A 485 33.38 -28.00 -8.40
N GLY A 486 33.23 -26.86 -7.72
CA GLY A 486 34.36 -26.06 -7.25
C GLY A 486 35.07 -25.24 -8.34
N GLN A 487 34.55 -25.21 -9.57
CA GLN A 487 35.15 -24.50 -10.71
C GLN A 487 34.48 -23.16 -11.07
N LEU A 488 33.63 -22.61 -10.18
CA LEU A 488 33.28 -21.18 -10.25
C LEU A 488 34.60 -20.37 -10.16
N ASP A 489 35.48 -20.77 -9.23
CA ASP A 489 36.84 -20.23 -9.01
C ASP A 489 37.93 -21.01 -9.75
N SER A 490 37.97 -20.92 -11.07
CA SER A 490 39.08 -21.56 -11.81
C SER A 490 40.47 -20.95 -11.53
N VAL A 491 40.64 -20.03 -10.56
CA VAL A 491 41.95 -19.55 -10.07
C VAL A 491 42.15 -20.02 -8.63
N SER A 492 42.68 -21.24 -8.48
CA SER A 492 43.09 -21.92 -7.23
C SER A 492 43.30 -21.03 -5.97
N PRO A 493 42.88 -21.46 -4.75
CA PRO A 493 42.78 -20.63 -3.52
C PRO A 493 44.09 -20.13 -2.89
N ASN A 494 45.22 -20.22 -3.60
CA ASN A 494 46.53 -19.79 -3.14
C ASN A 494 47.14 -18.87 -4.19
N TYR A 495 46.88 -17.55 -4.19
CA TYR A 495 47.86 -16.59 -4.73
C TYR A 495 47.57 -15.10 -4.54
N TYR A 496 48.54 -14.41 -3.92
CA TYR A 496 48.77 -12.97 -3.94
C TYR A 496 49.50 -12.49 -5.21
N ILE A 497 49.48 -13.25 -6.32
CA ILE A 497 50.20 -12.90 -7.55
C ILE A 497 49.27 -13.12 -8.74
N ARG A 498 48.77 -12.03 -9.32
CA ARG A 498 48.11 -12.03 -10.64
C ARG A 498 49.14 -12.44 -11.69
N GLN A 499 49.02 -13.62 -12.28
CA GLN A 499 49.62 -13.89 -13.60
C GLN A 499 48.65 -13.43 -14.71
N PRO A 500 49.16 -13.01 -15.88
CA PRO A 500 48.32 -12.58 -16.99
C PRO A 500 47.39 -13.72 -17.41
N LEU A 501 46.14 -13.38 -17.74
CA LEU A 501 45.11 -14.23 -18.34
C LEU A 501 45.73 -15.36 -19.18
N MET A 502 45.83 -16.56 -18.62
CA MET A 502 46.20 -17.75 -19.38
C MET A 502 44.99 -18.13 -20.25
N GLU A 503 45.06 -17.85 -21.55
CA GLU A 503 44.03 -18.06 -22.56
C GLU A 503 43.52 -19.51 -22.75
N ASN A 504 43.96 -20.49 -21.95
CA ASN A 504 43.78 -21.92 -22.25
C ASN A 504 43.30 -22.80 -21.08
N SER A 505 42.61 -22.26 -20.06
CA SER A 505 41.93 -23.15 -19.10
C SER A 505 40.50 -23.42 -19.56
N SER A 506 40.28 -24.60 -20.12
CA SER A 506 38.97 -25.15 -20.50
C SER A 506 38.12 -25.51 -19.28
N SER A 507 38.20 -24.75 -18.17
CA SER A 507 37.53 -24.96 -16.88
C SER A 507 36.77 -23.73 -16.36
N GLN A 508 36.81 -22.58 -17.04
CA GLN A 508 36.21 -21.34 -16.52
C GLN A 508 34.76 -21.16 -16.97
N LEU A 509 33.91 -20.72 -16.05
CA LEU A 509 32.53 -20.29 -16.34
C LEU A 509 32.44 -18.83 -16.80
N SER A 510 33.37 -17.97 -16.38
CA SER A 510 33.47 -16.59 -16.87
C SER A 510 33.61 -16.54 -18.39
N GLY A 511 32.81 -15.70 -19.05
CA GLY A 511 32.79 -15.58 -20.50
C GLY A 511 32.08 -16.72 -21.24
N ALA A 512 31.58 -17.75 -20.54
CA ALA A 512 30.82 -18.83 -21.18
C ALA A 512 29.55 -18.28 -21.85
N LYS A 513 29.26 -18.79 -23.04
CA LYS A 513 28.06 -18.43 -23.80
C LYS A 513 26.85 -19.09 -23.14
N VAL A 514 25.80 -18.31 -22.88
CA VAL A 514 24.53 -18.80 -22.32
C VAL A 514 23.60 -19.12 -23.48
N LEU A 515 23.19 -20.39 -23.58
CA LEU A 515 22.29 -20.88 -24.60
C LEU A 515 20.84 -20.85 -24.09
N LEU A 516 20.61 -21.44 -22.91
CA LEU A 516 19.28 -21.51 -22.28
C LEU A 516 19.29 -20.95 -20.86
N ILE A 517 18.19 -20.31 -20.47
CA ILE A 517 17.87 -19.87 -19.10
C ILE A 517 16.48 -20.43 -18.75
N ASP A 518 16.41 -21.30 -17.75
CA ASP A 518 15.20 -22.03 -17.35
C ASP A 518 14.47 -22.71 -18.53
N GLY A 519 15.25 -23.23 -19.48
CA GLY A 519 14.74 -23.91 -20.68
C GLY A 519 14.27 -22.97 -21.80
N LEU A 520 14.37 -21.65 -21.64
CA LEU A 520 14.15 -20.67 -22.70
C LEU A 520 15.46 -20.30 -23.38
N GLU A 521 15.44 -20.10 -24.71
CA GLU A 521 16.55 -19.45 -25.43
C GLU A 521 16.93 -18.13 -24.76
N ALA A 522 18.22 -17.82 -24.69
CA ALA A 522 18.72 -16.69 -23.89
C ALA A 522 18.00 -15.35 -24.19
N PHE A 523 17.81 -15.00 -25.46
CA PHE A 523 17.05 -13.78 -25.82
C PHE A 523 15.55 -13.88 -25.53
N ALA A 524 14.96 -15.07 -25.56
CA ALA A 524 13.58 -15.25 -25.14
C ALA A 524 13.42 -14.98 -23.63
N ALA A 525 14.40 -15.39 -22.81
CA ALA A 525 14.45 -15.05 -21.39
C ALA A 525 14.65 -13.55 -21.14
N VAL A 526 15.55 -12.90 -21.90
CA VAL A 526 15.74 -11.43 -21.85
C VAL A 526 14.43 -10.71 -22.18
N ASN A 527 13.73 -11.12 -23.24
CA ASN A 527 12.45 -10.53 -23.64
C ASN A 527 11.34 -10.77 -22.61
N ALA A 528 11.26 -11.98 -22.04
CA ALA A 528 10.30 -12.31 -21.01
C ALA A 528 10.52 -11.44 -19.76
N SER A 529 11.78 -11.21 -19.38
CA SER A 529 12.14 -10.28 -18.32
C SER A 529 11.75 -8.84 -18.69
N ALA A 530 12.10 -8.35 -19.88
CA ALA A 530 11.80 -7.00 -20.32
C ALA A 530 10.29 -6.70 -20.43
N SER A 531 9.46 -7.72 -20.53
CA SER A 531 8.00 -7.59 -20.57
C SER A 531 7.37 -7.40 -19.19
N VAL A 532 8.10 -7.70 -18.10
CA VAL A 532 7.58 -7.62 -16.72
C VAL A 532 8.39 -6.70 -15.82
N VAL A 533 9.67 -6.48 -16.16
CA VAL A 533 10.56 -5.54 -15.48
C VAL A 533 10.11 -4.14 -15.88
N GLY A 534 9.32 -3.52 -15.01
CA GLY A 534 8.82 -2.15 -15.18
C GLY A 534 9.89 -1.08 -15.20
N GLY A 535 9.47 0.16 -14.95
CA GLY A 535 10.39 1.26 -14.59
C GLY A 535 10.98 2.06 -15.74
N TYR A 536 10.94 1.57 -16.99
CA TYR A 536 11.34 2.32 -18.18
C TYR A 536 10.39 2.06 -19.35
N GLN A 537 10.15 3.09 -20.16
CA GLN A 537 9.13 3.07 -21.22
C GLN A 537 9.55 2.25 -22.43
N ALA A 538 10.82 2.36 -22.84
CA ALA A 538 11.34 1.69 -24.01
C ALA A 538 11.68 0.22 -23.74
N PHE A 539 11.16 -0.69 -24.58
CA PHE A 539 11.46 -2.11 -24.49
C PHE A 539 12.97 -2.42 -24.53
N GLY A 540 13.75 -1.75 -25.40
CA GLY A 540 15.21 -1.91 -25.47
C GLY A 540 15.93 -1.55 -24.17
N THR A 541 15.50 -0.48 -23.49
CA THR A 541 16.04 -0.12 -22.16
C THR A 541 15.74 -1.20 -21.12
N ARG A 542 14.54 -1.80 -21.16
CA ARG A 542 14.16 -2.91 -20.27
C ARG A 542 14.94 -4.19 -20.58
N GLN A 543 15.32 -4.45 -21.83
CA GLN A 543 16.27 -5.52 -22.15
C GLN A 543 17.64 -5.22 -21.56
N ASN A 544 18.12 -3.97 -21.66
CA ASN A 544 19.42 -3.58 -21.10
C ASN A 544 19.45 -3.75 -19.58
N LEU A 545 18.32 -3.60 -18.88
CA LEU A 545 18.21 -3.89 -17.43
C LEU A 545 18.59 -5.32 -17.04
N PHE A 546 18.41 -6.27 -17.94
CA PHE A 546 18.73 -7.68 -17.67
C PHE A 546 20.22 -7.89 -17.42
N PHE A 547 21.06 -7.14 -18.12
CA PHE A 547 22.51 -7.31 -18.13
C PHE A 547 23.21 -6.46 -17.07
N SER A 548 24.40 -6.92 -16.68
CA SER A 548 25.28 -6.19 -15.79
C SER A 548 25.87 -4.94 -16.45
N SER A 549 26.29 -4.02 -15.60
CA SER A 549 26.85 -2.73 -15.99
C SER A 549 27.56 -2.10 -14.79
N TYR A 550 28.02 -0.87 -14.91
CA TYR A 550 28.66 -0.15 -13.83
C TYR A 550 28.16 1.30 -13.77
N ASN A 551 28.26 1.91 -12.59
CA ASN A 551 27.94 3.32 -12.43
C ASN A 551 28.86 3.99 -11.42
N ARG A 552 28.96 5.32 -11.51
CA ARG A 552 29.63 6.13 -10.51
C ARG A 552 28.64 6.48 -9.39
N ALA A 553 29.06 6.33 -8.14
CA ALA A 553 28.30 6.77 -6.97
C ALA A 553 29.19 7.59 -6.03
N GLU A 554 28.59 8.22 -5.02
CA GLU A 554 29.32 9.00 -4.02
C GLU A 554 30.36 8.16 -3.25
N SER A 555 30.06 6.87 -3.04
CA SER A 555 30.94 5.93 -2.34
C SER A 555 32.05 5.33 -3.21
N GLY A 556 32.00 5.45 -4.54
CA GLY A 556 32.90 4.67 -5.40
C GLY A 556 32.33 4.33 -6.76
N TRP A 557 33.07 3.52 -7.51
CA TRP A 557 32.55 2.80 -8.66
C TRP A 557 31.75 1.58 -8.17
N ILE A 558 30.54 1.43 -8.68
CA ILE A 558 29.62 0.36 -8.29
C ILE A 558 29.41 -0.56 -9.49
N TYR A 559 29.49 -1.87 -9.23
CA TYR A 559 29.05 -2.90 -10.16
C TYR A 559 27.56 -3.16 -10.01
N ASN A 560 26.81 -3.07 -11.11
CA ASN A 560 25.41 -3.43 -11.17
C ASN A 560 25.31 -4.82 -11.79
N MET A 561 24.81 -5.81 -11.04
CA MET A 561 24.72 -7.20 -11.49
C MET A 561 23.66 -7.44 -12.59
N GLY A 562 22.79 -6.46 -12.84
CA GLY A 562 21.64 -6.60 -13.73
C GLY A 562 20.46 -7.30 -13.06
N ASN A 563 19.26 -7.05 -13.56
CA ASN A 563 18.01 -7.59 -12.99
C ASN A 563 17.93 -9.12 -13.10
N PHE A 564 18.77 -9.75 -13.90
CA PHE A 564 18.90 -11.20 -13.89
C PHE A 564 19.54 -11.72 -12.58
N ALA A 565 20.69 -11.15 -12.22
CA ALA A 565 21.52 -11.63 -11.12
C ALA A 565 21.32 -10.86 -9.81
N GLN A 566 20.54 -9.77 -9.79
CA GLN A 566 20.19 -9.02 -8.58
C GLN A 566 18.71 -8.65 -8.59
N LEU A 567 17.95 -9.20 -7.63
CA LEU A 567 16.49 -9.09 -7.52
C LEU A 567 16.04 -8.85 -6.08
N ALA A 568 15.10 -7.93 -5.86
CA ALA A 568 14.44 -7.77 -4.56
C ALA A 568 13.39 -8.88 -4.31
N LEU A 569 12.71 -9.33 -5.36
CA LEU A 569 11.58 -10.28 -5.29
C LEU A 569 11.79 -11.45 -6.26
N PRO A 570 12.74 -12.37 -5.98
CA PRO A 570 12.88 -13.58 -6.79
C PRO A 570 11.61 -14.44 -6.68
N LEU A 571 11.03 -14.86 -7.80
CA LEU A 571 9.87 -15.77 -7.84
C LEU A 571 10.28 -17.26 -7.79
N LYS A 572 11.58 -17.54 -7.79
CA LYS A 572 12.17 -18.88 -7.78
C LYS A 572 13.38 -18.90 -6.86
N ASP A 573 13.66 -20.07 -6.28
CA ASP A 573 14.82 -20.25 -5.38
C ASP A 573 16.13 -20.56 -6.13
N SER A 574 16.06 -20.89 -7.41
CA SER A 574 17.22 -21.21 -8.25
C SER A 574 16.93 -20.94 -9.73
N VAL A 575 17.99 -20.87 -10.52
CA VAL A 575 17.94 -20.77 -11.98
C VAL A 575 18.76 -21.89 -12.60
N THR A 576 18.29 -22.42 -13.73
CA THR A 576 18.99 -23.45 -14.50
C THR A 576 19.50 -22.88 -15.82
N PHE A 577 20.76 -23.10 -16.14
CA PHE A 577 21.41 -22.64 -17.36
C PHE A 577 21.78 -23.82 -18.23
N THR A 578 21.79 -23.61 -19.54
CA THR A 578 22.63 -24.38 -20.47
C THR A 578 23.67 -23.45 -21.05
N ILE A 579 24.94 -23.78 -20.86
CA ILE A 579 26.07 -22.95 -21.25
C ILE A 579 27.02 -23.71 -22.18
N GLN A 580 27.82 -22.94 -22.92
CA GLN A 580 28.97 -23.41 -23.69
C GLN A 580 30.20 -22.64 -23.22
N ARG A 581 31.17 -23.34 -22.64
CA ARG A 581 32.41 -22.74 -22.14
C ARG A 581 33.33 -22.33 -23.29
N LYS A 582 34.15 -21.30 -23.06
CA LYS A 582 35.12 -20.82 -24.06
C LYS A 582 36.08 -21.95 -24.44
N GLY A 583 36.16 -22.25 -25.74
CA GLY A 583 37.03 -23.31 -26.27
C GLY A 583 36.50 -24.75 -26.08
N SER A 584 35.24 -24.93 -25.67
CA SER A 584 34.58 -26.24 -25.61
C SER A 584 33.36 -26.29 -26.55
N ASP A 585 33.16 -27.45 -27.19
CA ASP A 585 31.94 -27.76 -27.96
C ASP A 585 30.85 -28.43 -27.10
N ASP A 586 31.17 -28.78 -25.86
CA ASP A 586 30.23 -29.42 -24.95
C ASP A 586 29.23 -28.41 -24.38
N MET A 587 27.95 -28.79 -24.40
CA MET A 587 26.88 -28.07 -23.71
C MET A 587 26.72 -28.62 -22.30
N GLU A 588 26.72 -27.73 -21.31
CA GLU A 588 26.65 -28.09 -19.90
C GLU A 588 25.45 -27.44 -19.25
N THR A 589 24.71 -28.21 -18.45
CA THR A 589 23.58 -27.70 -17.67
C THR A 589 24.00 -27.51 -16.23
N ILE A 590 23.83 -26.30 -15.70
CA ILE A 590 24.12 -25.96 -14.31
C ILE A 590 22.89 -25.35 -13.63
N THR A 591 22.69 -25.63 -12.34
CA THR A 591 21.62 -25.02 -11.54
C THR A 591 22.25 -24.30 -10.37
N LEU A 592 21.97 -23.00 -10.25
CA LEU A 592 22.52 -22.18 -9.17
C LEU A 592 21.39 -21.64 -8.28
N PRO A 593 21.50 -21.79 -6.95
CA PRO A 593 20.55 -21.20 -6.03
C PRO A 593 20.71 -19.69 -5.94
N TYR A 594 19.60 -18.98 -5.78
CA TYR A 594 19.57 -17.59 -5.37
C TYR A 594 19.97 -17.46 -3.89
N ARG A 595 20.67 -16.38 -3.52
CA ARG A 595 21.01 -16.05 -2.12
C ARG A 595 20.63 -14.64 -1.75
N SER A 596 19.88 -14.49 -0.65
CA SER A 596 19.42 -13.19 -0.17
C SER A 596 20.30 -12.66 0.95
N ARG A 597 20.69 -11.39 0.85
CA ARG A 597 21.30 -10.64 1.94
C ARG A 597 20.26 -9.76 2.60
N ILE A 598 20.33 -9.69 3.92
CA ILE A 598 19.54 -8.74 4.72
C ILE A 598 20.12 -7.35 4.52
N SER A 599 19.26 -6.37 4.27
CA SER A 599 19.66 -4.97 4.17
C SER A 599 20.30 -4.48 5.46
N PRO A 600 21.39 -3.69 5.41
CA PRO A 600 21.99 -3.10 6.61
C PRO A 600 21.05 -2.13 7.34
N ASN A 601 19.98 -1.65 6.67
CA ASN A 601 18.97 -0.77 7.25
C ASN A 601 17.86 -1.53 8.00
N ALA A 602 17.86 -2.86 7.93
CA ALA A 602 16.86 -3.68 8.59
C ALA A 602 16.98 -3.59 10.12
N GLN A 603 15.87 -3.33 10.79
CA GLN A 603 15.81 -3.32 12.25
C GLN A 603 15.82 -4.75 12.79
N PRO A 604 16.70 -5.12 13.74
CA PRO A 604 16.86 -6.49 14.22
C PRO A 604 15.55 -7.18 14.64
N TRP A 605 15.47 -8.49 14.41
CA TRP A 605 14.31 -9.31 14.81
C TRP A 605 14.75 -10.71 15.22
N THR A 606 13.92 -11.38 16.03
CA THR A 606 14.15 -12.75 16.50
C THR A 606 12.99 -13.69 16.17
N ASP A 607 11.83 -13.14 15.82
CA ASP A 607 10.61 -13.87 15.48
C ASP A 607 9.76 -13.06 14.48
N SER A 608 8.68 -13.66 13.99
CA SER A 608 7.80 -13.01 13.00
C SER A 608 7.09 -11.76 13.55
N ALA A 609 6.85 -11.68 14.87
CA ALA A 609 6.16 -10.55 15.47
C ALA A 609 7.08 -9.32 15.53
N SER A 610 8.30 -9.50 16.03
CA SER A 610 9.37 -8.49 16.04
C SER A 610 9.79 -8.10 14.62
N PHE A 611 9.85 -9.03 13.67
CA PHE A 611 10.08 -8.72 12.26
C PHE A 611 9.03 -7.74 11.72
N ARG A 612 7.73 -8.07 11.90
CA ARG A 612 6.62 -7.23 11.43
C ARG A 612 6.60 -5.89 12.15
N GLY A 613 6.70 -5.89 13.48
CA GLY A 613 6.65 -4.68 14.31
C GLY A 613 7.79 -3.70 14.01
N ASN A 614 8.99 -4.20 13.76
CA ASN A 614 10.17 -3.36 13.58
C ASN A 614 10.35 -2.86 12.14
N ASN A 615 9.91 -3.62 11.14
CA ASN A 615 10.23 -3.32 9.74
C ASN A 615 9.01 -3.07 8.83
N CYS A 616 7.85 -3.63 9.17
CA CYS A 616 6.72 -3.71 8.24
C CYS A 616 5.56 -2.75 8.56
N VAL A 617 5.57 -2.09 9.72
CA VAL A 617 4.52 -1.14 10.14
C VAL A 617 4.81 0.26 9.58
N ALA A 618 3.75 0.98 9.20
CA ALA A 618 3.88 2.35 8.72
C ALA A 618 4.51 3.29 9.76
N THR A 619 5.25 4.28 9.26
CA THR A 619 5.91 5.32 10.05
C THR A 619 5.47 6.71 9.58
N GLU A 620 5.91 7.76 10.26
CA GLU A 620 5.69 9.15 9.80
C GLU A 620 6.33 9.41 8.42
N PHE A 621 7.43 8.73 8.08
CA PHE A 621 8.03 8.80 6.74
C PHE A 621 7.12 8.24 5.65
N THR A 622 6.35 7.22 6.02
CA THR A 622 5.43 6.51 5.13
C THR A 622 4.14 7.30 4.91
N ASN A 623 3.66 8.01 5.93
CA ASN A 623 2.34 8.65 5.94
C ASN A 623 2.37 10.18 5.96
N GLY A 624 3.52 10.84 5.96
CA GLY A 624 3.57 12.30 6.00
C GLY A 624 3.04 12.89 7.31
N ILE A 625 3.29 14.18 7.50
CA ILE A 625 3.07 14.88 8.77
C ILE A 625 2.33 16.21 8.55
N ASP A 626 1.77 16.76 9.64
CA ASP A 626 1.38 18.17 9.67
C ASP A 626 2.59 19.00 10.08
N LEU A 627 3.07 19.87 9.19
CA LEU A 627 4.28 20.68 9.41
C LEU A 627 4.11 21.74 10.51
N TYR A 628 2.86 22.10 10.85
CA TYR A 628 2.56 23.15 11.82
C TYR A 628 1.89 22.64 13.10
N ALA A 629 1.63 21.33 13.19
CA ALA A 629 1.27 20.72 14.46
C ALA A 629 2.46 20.79 15.45
N ASN A 630 2.17 20.92 16.75
CA ASN A 630 3.18 20.83 17.82
C ASN A 630 3.72 19.39 17.92
N VAL A 631 4.48 18.95 16.92
CA VAL A 631 5.18 17.67 16.91
C VAL A 631 6.57 17.91 17.53
N LYS A 632 6.98 17.02 18.44
CA LYS A 632 8.34 17.06 18.99
C LYS A 632 9.34 16.84 17.86
N GLN A 633 9.96 17.91 17.37
CA GLN A 633 11.15 17.82 16.51
C GLN A 633 12.24 17.10 17.31
N GLY A 634 12.52 15.83 17.02
CA GLY A 634 13.57 15.10 17.73
C GLY A 634 13.65 13.58 17.55
N SER A 635 12.73 12.92 16.83
CA SER A 635 12.81 11.46 16.62
C SER A 635 12.57 11.05 15.17
N TYR A 636 13.16 11.78 14.22
CA TYR A 636 13.27 11.25 12.86
C TYR A 636 14.22 10.03 12.92
N GLY A 637 13.66 8.83 12.86
CA GLY A 637 14.43 7.60 12.64
C GLY A 637 15.16 7.62 11.30
N ALA A 638 16.01 6.63 11.04
CA ALA A 638 16.67 6.49 9.73
C ALA A 638 15.63 6.37 8.61
N ASP A 639 15.86 7.05 7.49
CA ASP A 639 15.00 6.99 6.31
C ASP A 639 14.99 5.59 5.71
N PRO A 640 13.88 4.85 5.83
CA PRO A 640 13.83 3.51 5.29
C PRO A 640 13.70 3.52 3.75
N ALA A 641 13.44 4.68 3.12
CA ALA A 641 13.33 4.87 1.67
C ALA A 641 14.67 5.14 0.96
N GLY A 642 15.73 5.51 1.69
CA GLY A 642 17.01 5.94 1.10
C GLY A 642 17.74 4.87 0.26
N GLY A 643 17.33 3.60 0.37
CA GLY A 643 17.84 2.51 -0.47
C GLY A 643 17.20 2.42 -1.86
N HIS A 644 16.07 3.10 -2.08
CA HIS A 644 15.25 3.02 -3.29
C HIS A 644 15.17 4.37 -4.02
N ARG A 645 16.07 5.29 -3.68
CA ARG A 645 16.24 6.62 -4.29
C ARG A 645 17.74 6.87 -4.48
N GLN A 646 18.15 7.57 -5.54
CA GLN A 646 19.55 7.99 -5.68
C GLN A 646 19.81 9.31 -4.94
N HIS A 647 18.75 10.05 -4.58
CA HIS A 647 18.77 11.32 -3.86
C HIS A 647 18.79 11.12 -2.34
N PRO A 648 19.79 11.68 -1.62
CA PRO A 648 19.84 11.62 -0.16
C PRO A 648 18.81 12.57 0.45
N LEU A 649 18.23 12.23 1.62
CA LEU A 649 17.31 13.14 2.31
C LEU A 649 17.92 14.53 2.50
N VAL A 650 17.35 15.50 1.79
CA VAL A 650 17.63 16.91 2.02
C VAL A 650 16.51 17.45 2.91
N ALA A 651 16.86 18.28 3.90
CA ALA A 651 15.88 18.86 4.81
C ALA A 651 14.73 19.53 4.03
N HIS A 652 13.48 19.40 4.49
CA HIS A 652 12.28 19.90 3.79
C HIS A 652 12.35 21.37 3.34
N LYS A 653 13.10 22.22 4.04
CA LYS A 653 13.32 23.63 3.65
C LYS A 653 14.24 23.80 2.43
N LYS A 654 15.16 22.85 2.18
CA LYS A 654 16.15 22.89 1.10
C LYS A 654 15.71 22.10 -0.14
N THR A 655 14.99 20.97 0.01
CA THR A 655 14.46 20.21 -1.15
C THR A 655 13.54 21.04 -2.03
N LYS A 656 12.85 22.02 -1.43
CA LYS A 656 11.79 22.77 -2.11
C LYS A 656 12.31 23.99 -2.88
N LYS A 657 13.53 24.47 -2.57
CA LYS A 657 14.28 25.42 -3.41
C LYS A 657 14.83 24.75 -4.67
N HIS A 658 15.26 23.49 -4.55
CA HIS A 658 15.89 22.75 -5.64
C HIS A 658 14.99 21.62 -6.12
N ARG A 659 14.20 21.89 -7.16
CA ARG A 659 13.26 20.93 -7.75
C ARG A 659 13.94 19.58 -7.99
N VAL A 660 13.34 18.51 -7.50
CA VAL A 660 13.85 17.14 -7.63
C VAL A 660 12.98 16.38 -8.61
N ASN A 661 13.63 15.65 -9.50
CA ASN A 661 12.97 14.64 -10.29
C ASN A 661 13.88 13.41 -10.30
N GLU A 662 13.39 12.31 -9.74
CA GLU A 662 14.14 11.07 -9.64
C GLU A 662 13.19 9.87 -9.67
N MET A 663 13.67 8.78 -10.29
CA MET A 663 12.98 7.49 -10.26
C MET A 663 12.88 6.95 -8.82
N LEU A 664 11.70 6.47 -8.48
CA LEU A 664 11.40 5.81 -7.19
C LEU A 664 11.42 4.27 -7.33
N ASP A 665 11.97 3.77 -8.43
CA ASP A 665 12.13 2.33 -8.64
C ASP A 665 13.18 1.76 -7.68
N ILE A 666 13.13 0.45 -7.48
CA ILE A 666 14.05 -0.30 -6.63
C ILE A 666 15.44 -0.19 -7.25
N ALA A 667 16.18 0.85 -6.86
CA ALA A 667 17.60 0.92 -7.12
C ALA A 667 18.22 -0.37 -6.56
N PRO A 668 19.08 -1.07 -7.33
CA PRO A 668 19.79 -2.22 -6.81
C PRO A 668 20.49 -1.78 -5.51
N GLN A 669 20.19 -2.45 -4.39
CA GLN A 669 20.81 -2.08 -3.13
C GLN A 669 22.32 -2.05 -3.28
N ARG A 670 22.89 -0.90 -2.92
CA ARG A 670 24.30 -0.56 -3.06
C ARG A 670 25.17 -1.61 -2.37
N GLY A 671 26.33 -1.91 -2.93
CA GLY A 671 27.38 -2.57 -2.14
C GLY A 671 28.37 -3.46 -2.88
N ILE A 672 28.33 -3.54 -4.21
CA ILE A 672 29.32 -4.32 -4.96
C ILE A 672 30.32 -3.37 -5.60
N ALA A 673 31.56 -3.42 -5.13
CA ALA A 673 32.63 -2.61 -5.68
C ALA A 673 32.96 -3.08 -7.10
N LEU A 674 33.22 -2.13 -8.00
CA LEU A 674 33.81 -2.46 -9.29
C LEU A 674 35.26 -2.93 -9.04
N PRO A 675 35.69 -4.09 -9.57
CA PRO A 675 37.06 -4.56 -9.41
C PRO A 675 38.08 -3.49 -9.82
N ALA A 676 39.15 -3.32 -9.03
CA ALA A 676 40.11 -2.22 -9.18
C ALA A 676 40.82 -2.15 -10.57
N HIS A 677 40.81 -3.23 -11.33
CA HIS A 677 41.36 -3.27 -12.68
C HIS A 677 40.37 -2.83 -13.77
N LEU A 678 39.09 -2.69 -13.41
CA LEU A 678 38.01 -2.19 -14.25
C LEU A 678 37.64 -0.74 -13.90
N THR A 679 38.25 -0.16 -12.85
CA THR A 679 38.09 1.26 -12.56
C THR A 679 38.98 2.10 -13.46
N PRO A 680 38.47 3.21 -14.04
CA PRO A 680 39.27 4.15 -14.83
C PRO A 680 40.50 4.68 -14.06
N PRO A 681 41.52 5.19 -14.77
CA PRO A 681 42.69 5.83 -14.16
C PRO A 681 42.30 7.05 -13.31
N SER A 682 43.26 7.53 -12.51
CA SER A 682 43.03 8.65 -11.58
C SER A 682 42.33 9.83 -12.25
N PRO A 683 41.25 10.35 -11.66
CA PRO A 683 40.50 11.46 -12.21
C PRO A 683 41.28 12.78 -12.07
N LEU A 684 40.92 13.78 -12.88
CA LEU A 684 41.47 15.13 -12.79
C LEU A 684 41.00 15.85 -11.51
N ASN A 685 41.73 16.89 -11.12
CA ASN A 685 41.30 17.82 -10.07
C ASN A 685 39.92 18.42 -10.40
N GLY A 686 39.11 18.67 -9.38
CA GLY A 686 37.70 19.09 -9.52
C GLY A 686 36.70 17.92 -9.54
N SER A 687 37.18 16.68 -9.67
CA SER A 687 36.35 15.47 -9.54
C SER A 687 35.91 15.25 -8.09
N SER A 688 34.61 15.05 -7.87
CA SER A 688 34.03 14.88 -6.54
C SER A 688 32.75 14.02 -6.58
N GLY A 689 32.62 13.10 -5.61
CA GLY A 689 31.41 12.30 -5.44
C GLY A 689 30.98 11.60 -6.74
N VAL A 690 29.78 11.93 -7.22
CA VAL A 690 29.15 11.35 -8.43
C VAL A 690 29.68 11.88 -9.76
N ALA A 691 30.46 12.97 -9.76
CA ALA A 691 31.05 13.59 -10.95
C ALA A 691 32.56 13.34 -11.01
N GLN A 692 33.05 12.71 -12.08
CA GLN A 692 34.47 12.43 -12.30
C GLN A 692 34.89 12.87 -13.70
N PHE A 693 36.08 13.45 -13.79
CA PHE A 693 36.62 14.03 -15.02
C PHE A 693 37.89 13.29 -15.44
N HIS A 694 37.98 12.88 -16.70
CA HIS A 694 39.11 12.15 -17.26
C HIS A 694 39.51 12.73 -18.62
N MET A 695 40.79 12.60 -18.99
CA MET A 695 41.28 12.89 -20.32
C MET A 695 41.55 11.58 -21.07
N LEU A 696 41.08 11.47 -22.32
CA LEU A 696 41.44 10.33 -23.17
C LEU A 696 42.88 10.45 -23.68
N ASN A 697 43.43 9.33 -24.14
CA ASN A 697 44.81 9.24 -24.64
C ASN A 697 45.07 10.07 -25.90
N ASP A 698 44.03 10.60 -26.55
CA ASP A 698 44.16 11.54 -27.67
C ASP A 698 44.52 12.96 -27.22
N SER A 699 44.46 13.25 -25.92
CA SER A 699 44.69 14.57 -25.32
C SER A 699 43.80 15.69 -25.87
N GLU A 700 42.71 15.33 -26.57
CA GLU A 700 41.73 16.28 -27.13
C GLU A 700 40.33 16.06 -26.57
N THR A 701 40.04 14.85 -26.07
CA THR A 701 38.71 14.44 -25.63
C THR A 701 38.65 14.31 -24.12
N GLY A 702 37.89 15.21 -23.49
CA GLY A 702 37.54 15.12 -22.08
C GLY A 702 36.32 14.22 -21.86
N VAL A 703 36.27 13.55 -20.71
CA VAL A 703 35.14 12.71 -20.28
C VAL A 703 34.64 13.18 -18.93
N LEU A 704 33.37 13.56 -18.86
CA LEU A 704 32.62 13.70 -17.62
C LEU A 704 31.82 12.42 -17.41
N VAL A 705 32.19 11.62 -16.40
CA VAL A 705 31.34 10.55 -15.88
C VAL A 705 30.46 11.12 -14.78
N LEU A 706 29.16 11.15 -15.01
CA LEU A 706 28.17 11.68 -14.09
C LEU A 706 27.17 10.59 -13.71
N GLY A 707 27.40 9.95 -12.57
CA GLY A 707 26.59 8.82 -12.14
C GLY A 707 25.21 9.18 -11.58
N SER A 708 25.00 10.43 -11.17
CA SER A 708 23.70 10.95 -10.73
C SER A 708 23.66 12.48 -10.88
N PHE A 709 22.47 13.05 -11.15
CA PHE A 709 22.21 14.49 -11.01
C PHE A 709 21.90 14.88 -9.55
N SER A 710 22.16 13.98 -8.60
CA SER A 710 22.00 14.18 -7.17
C SER A 710 23.28 13.87 -6.40
N SER A 711 23.42 14.51 -5.25
CA SER A 711 24.53 14.33 -4.31
C SER A 711 24.07 14.68 -2.89
N SER A 712 24.87 14.40 -1.87
CA SER A 712 24.64 14.87 -0.51
C SER A 712 24.63 16.41 -0.38
N SER A 713 25.16 17.13 -1.39
CA SER A 713 25.27 18.58 -1.38
C SER A 713 25.07 19.17 -2.78
N PHE A 714 24.04 20.02 -2.93
CA PHE A 714 23.73 20.73 -4.18
C PHE A 714 24.90 21.61 -4.60
N ASP A 715 25.33 22.50 -3.69
CA ASP A 715 26.38 23.49 -3.93
C ASP A 715 27.70 22.82 -4.34
N ARG A 716 28.09 21.71 -3.70
CA ARG A 716 29.32 20.98 -4.03
C ARG A 716 29.25 20.27 -5.38
N LEU A 717 28.09 19.71 -5.74
CA LEU A 717 27.91 19.12 -7.06
C LEU A 717 27.97 20.22 -8.13
N GLN A 718 27.31 21.35 -7.87
CA GLN A 718 27.31 22.50 -8.77
C GLN A 718 28.73 23.03 -9.04
N SER A 719 29.52 23.24 -7.98
CA SER A 719 30.90 23.73 -8.10
C SER A 719 31.82 22.71 -8.76
N SER A 720 31.70 21.41 -8.42
CA SER A 720 32.49 20.34 -9.02
C SER A 720 32.26 20.22 -10.53
N LEU A 721 31.01 20.39 -10.99
CA LEU A 721 30.69 20.40 -12.42
C LEU A 721 31.38 21.54 -13.17
N LEU A 722 31.40 22.75 -12.59
CA LEU A 722 32.04 23.90 -13.21
C LEU A 722 33.58 23.75 -13.21
N GLU A 723 34.17 23.49 -12.04
CA GLU A 723 35.61 23.38 -11.88
C GLU A 723 36.20 22.25 -12.73
N GLY A 724 35.54 21.08 -12.76
CA GLY A 724 36.01 19.93 -13.53
C GLY A 724 35.96 20.16 -15.05
N LEU A 725 34.90 20.79 -15.57
CA LEU A 725 34.82 21.15 -17.00
C LEU A 725 35.84 22.22 -17.39
N GLN A 726 36.11 23.20 -16.51
CA GLN A 726 37.17 24.18 -16.72
C GLN A 726 38.54 23.51 -16.75
N ASN A 727 38.81 22.60 -15.81
CA ASN A 727 40.07 21.85 -15.77
C ASN A 727 40.26 20.97 -17.02
N LEU A 728 39.20 20.33 -17.54
CA LEU A 728 39.28 19.60 -18.81
C LEU A 728 39.73 20.52 -19.96
N LYS A 729 39.16 21.73 -20.03
CA LYS A 729 39.50 22.71 -21.05
C LYS A 729 40.93 23.23 -20.91
N ASP A 730 41.37 23.47 -19.67
CA ASP A 730 42.73 23.92 -19.36
C ASP A 730 43.78 22.84 -19.69
N GLU A 731 43.42 21.55 -19.55
CA GLU A 731 44.23 20.40 -20.00
C GLU A 731 44.19 20.17 -21.52
N GLY A 732 43.45 20.98 -22.28
CA GLY A 732 43.44 20.97 -23.75
C GLY A 732 42.23 20.31 -24.41
N ALA A 733 41.22 19.89 -23.64
CA ALA A 733 40.03 19.27 -24.23
C ALA A 733 39.28 20.23 -25.16
N THR A 734 39.05 19.77 -26.39
CA THR A 734 38.21 20.47 -27.39
C THR A 734 36.94 19.70 -27.75
N ARG A 735 36.84 18.46 -27.28
CA ARG A 735 35.68 17.56 -27.40
C ARG A 735 35.30 17.06 -26.00
N LEU A 736 34.02 16.77 -25.79
CA LEU A 736 33.51 16.32 -24.51
C LEU A 736 32.61 15.09 -24.67
N VAL A 737 32.87 14.06 -23.89
CA VAL A 737 31.95 12.95 -23.64
C VAL A 737 31.30 13.16 -22.28
N VAL A 738 29.96 13.15 -22.23
CA VAL A 738 29.20 13.16 -20.99
C VAL A 738 28.57 11.78 -20.82
N ASP A 739 29.19 10.95 -19.99
CA ASP A 739 28.72 9.60 -19.66
C ASP A 739 27.73 9.66 -18.49
N VAL A 740 26.47 9.34 -18.80
CA VAL A 740 25.33 9.27 -17.89
C VAL A 740 24.75 7.86 -17.83
N THR A 741 25.57 6.85 -18.09
CA THR A 741 25.20 5.44 -17.95
C THR A 741 24.68 5.15 -16.55
N ASN A 742 23.52 4.48 -16.44
CA ASN A 742 22.82 4.18 -15.18
C ASN A 742 22.38 5.40 -14.32
N ASN A 743 22.39 6.62 -14.85
CA ASN A 743 22.00 7.81 -14.10
C ASN A 743 20.46 7.94 -14.03
N GLY A 744 19.90 7.81 -12.82
CA GLY A 744 18.45 7.80 -12.59
C GLY A 744 17.80 9.16 -12.39
N GLY A 745 18.58 10.24 -12.48
CA GLY A 745 18.11 11.61 -12.28
C GLY A 745 18.66 12.27 -11.02
N GLY A 746 17.87 13.18 -10.44
CA GLY A 746 18.26 14.00 -9.30
C GLY A 746 17.69 15.41 -9.36
N TRP A 747 18.51 16.43 -9.08
CA TRP A 747 18.05 17.81 -9.12
C TRP A 747 17.87 18.31 -10.55
N ILE A 748 16.65 18.75 -10.87
CA ILE A 748 16.32 19.36 -12.17
C ILE A 748 17.25 20.54 -12.42
N CYS A 749 17.50 21.37 -11.39
CA CYS A 749 18.35 22.54 -11.57
C CYS A 749 19.82 22.22 -11.83
N ILE A 750 20.34 21.06 -11.42
CA ILE A 750 21.70 20.65 -11.82
C ILE A 750 21.75 20.26 -13.30
N ALA A 751 20.69 19.68 -13.86
CA ALA A 751 20.59 19.42 -15.29
C ALA A 751 20.68 20.71 -16.12
N HIS A 752 19.93 21.73 -15.72
CA HIS A 752 19.96 23.06 -16.35
C HIS A 752 21.29 23.78 -16.16
N TRP A 753 21.87 23.67 -14.96
CA TRP A 753 23.20 24.18 -14.69
C TRP A 753 24.24 23.59 -15.65
N LEU A 754 24.26 22.25 -15.79
CA LEU A 754 25.20 21.57 -16.66
C LEU A 754 25.01 21.96 -18.13
N HIS A 755 23.76 22.05 -18.60
CA HIS A 755 23.44 22.56 -19.94
C HIS A 755 23.96 23.99 -20.13
N ARG A 756 23.68 24.91 -19.19
CA ARG A 756 24.13 26.31 -19.27
C ARG A 756 25.64 26.48 -19.30
N ILE A 757 26.38 25.73 -18.47
CA ILE A 757 27.85 25.90 -18.40
C ILE A 757 28.54 25.30 -19.63
N ILE A 758 27.98 24.23 -20.23
CA ILE A 758 28.49 23.65 -21.47
C ILE A 758 28.17 24.59 -22.65
N ALA A 759 26.90 24.93 -22.84
CA ALA A 759 26.39 25.62 -24.03
C ALA A 759 26.57 27.15 -24.01
N GLY A 760 26.87 27.75 -22.86
CA GLY A 760 26.98 29.21 -22.73
C GLY A 760 25.61 29.92 -22.71
N PRO A 761 25.56 31.26 -22.63
CA PRO A 761 24.30 32.01 -22.60
C PRO A 761 23.62 32.04 -23.97
N LYS A 762 22.45 31.40 -24.09
CA LYS A 762 21.59 31.39 -25.29
C LYS A 762 20.12 31.51 -24.92
N ALA A 763 19.23 31.62 -25.92
CA ALA A 763 17.78 31.58 -25.71
C ALA A 763 17.30 30.22 -25.14
N THR A 764 18.04 29.14 -25.40
CA THR A 764 17.81 27.78 -24.87
C THR A 764 18.30 27.62 -23.42
N THR A 765 19.07 28.59 -22.91
CA THR A 765 19.63 28.57 -21.55
C THR A 765 19.35 29.86 -20.78
N ILE A 766 18.52 30.79 -21.29
CA ILE A 766 18.16 32.06 -20.65
C ILE A 766 16.73 32.46 -21.06
N PRO A 767 15.77 32.53 -20.12
CA PRO A 767 15.89 32.06 -18.74
C PRO A 767 16.23 30.55 -18.71
N GLN A 768 16.89 30.07 -17.65
CA GLN A 768 17.19 28.65 -17.51
C GLN A 768 15.95 27.90 -17.08
N ALA A 769 15.03 27.77 -18.03
CA ALA A 769 13.78 27.09 -17.88
C ALA A 769 13.90 25.67 -18.42
N GLY A 770 13.44 24.71 -17.63
CA GLY A 770 13.15 23.38 -18.15
C GLY A 770 11.89 23.36 -18.99
N LEU A 771 11.51 22.15 -19.34
CA LEU A 771 10.25 21.91 -20.03
C LEU A 771 9.12 22.56 -19.25
N GLN A 772 8.29 23.34 -19.93
CA GLN A 772 7.08 23.85 -19.32
C GLN A 772 6.22 22.67 -18.88
N THR A 773 5.52 22.80 -17.76
CA THR A 773 4.83 21.66 -17.15
C THR A 773 3.36 21.91 -16.88
N GLN A 774 2.64 20.83 -16.59
CA GLN A 774 1.32 20.87 -15.97
C GLN A 774 1.24 19.84 -14.83
N THR A 775 0.38 20.08 -13.86
CA THR A 775 -0.01 19.09 -12.86
C THR A 775 -1.52 18.87 -12.89
N ARG A 776 -1.97 17.74 -12.35
CA ARG A 776 -3.37 17.36 -12.31
C ARG A 776 -4.13 18.25 -11.31
N ALA A 777 -5.19 18.88 -11.77
CA ALA A 777 -6.03 19.80 -11.00
C ALA A 777 -7.29 19.10 -10.48
N GLY A 778 -7.15 17.95 -9.83
CA GLY A 778 -8.27 17.27 -9.19
C GLY A 778 -8.90 18.11 -8.07
N PRO A 779 -10.16 17.83 -7.63
CA PRO A 779 -10.85 18.67 -6.65
C PRO A 779 -10.09 18.84 -5.33
N LEU A 780 -9.40 17.80 -4.85
CA LEU A 780 -8.61 17.91 -3.62
C LEU A 780 -7.36 18.80 -3.80
N ALA A 781 -6.68 18.71 -4.94
CA ALA A 781 -5.54 19.59 -5.24
C ALA A 781 -5.97 21.07 -5.34
N GLN A 782 -7.13 21.34 -5.95
CA GLN A 782 -7.70 22.69 -5.99
C GLN A 782 -7.99 23.22 -4.57
N LEU A 783 -8.55 22.38 -3.68
CA LEU A 783 -8.79 22.75 -2.28
C LEU A 783 -7.50 23.01 -1.49
N ILE A 784 -6.44 22.23 -1.75
CA ILE A 784 -5.12 22.45 -1.14
C ILE A 784 -4.61 23.86 -1.49
N VAL A 785 -4.61 24.23 -2.77
CA VAL A 785 -4.18 25.58 -3.19
C VAL A 785 -5.09 26.66 -2.61
N GLU A 786 -6.41 26.45 -2.57
CA GLU A 786 -7.36 27.39 -1.95
C GLU A 786 -7.05 27.64 -0.46
N LYS A 787 -6.66 26.60 0.28
CA LYS A 787 -6.24 26.73 1.69
C LYS A 787 -4.92 27.48 1.80
N ILE A 788 -3.96 27.17 0.94
CA ILE A 788 -2.63 27.79 0.97
C ILE A 788 -2.71 29.30 0.69
N VAL A 789 -3.42 29.74 -0.35
CA VAL A 789 -3.58 31.18 -0.65
C VAL A 789 -4.36 31.95 0.43
N ARG A 790 -5.02 31.23 1.35
CA ARG A 790 -5.67 31.79 2.55
C ARG A 790 -4.80 31.70 3.82
N GLY A 791 -3.53 31.34 3.68
CA GLY A 791 -2.55 31.33 4.77
C GLY A 791 -2.35 30.00 5.49
N ALA A 792 -2.71 28.86 4.87
CA ALA A 792 -2.45 27.54 5.46
C ALA A 792 -0.96 27.11 5.42
N ASP A 793 -0.11 27.86 4.71
CA ASP A 793 1.33 27.61 4.57
C ASP A 793 2.15 28.89 4.84
N PRO A 794 2.21 29.38 6.10
CA PRO A 794 2.86 30.64 6.45
C PRO A 794 4.37 30.67 6.17
N ASP A 795 5.03 29.50 6.15
CA ASP A 795 6.47 29.40 5.90
C ASP A 795 6.81 29.18 4.41
N ASN A 796 5.79 29.13 3.53
CA ASN A 796 5.92 28.88 2.09
C ASN A 796 6.63 27.57 1.75
N VAL A 797 6.38 26.54 2.55
CA VAL A 797 7.05 25.25 2.44
C VAL A 797 6.19 24.21 1.76
N LEU A 798 4.94 24.47 1.36
CA LEU A 798 4.12 23.49 0.64
C LEU A 798 4.36 23.55 -0.87
N SER A 799 4.41 22.40 -1.52
CA SER A 799 4.67 22.27 -2.96
C SER A 799 3.54 22.89 -3.77
N TYR A 800 2.31 22.91 -3.23
CA TYR A 800 1.18 23.60 -3.85
C TYR A 800 1.16 25.12 -3.64
N ASN A 801 2.12 25.69 -2.91
CA ASN A 801 2.21 27.14 -2.69
C ASN A 801 2.58 27.88 -3.98
N PRO A 802 1.84 28.92 -4.39
CA PRO A 802 2.13 29.67 -5.61
C PRO A 802 3.54 30.28 -5.64
N LEU A 803 4.10 30.68 -4.50
CA LEU A 803 5.43 31.32 -4.45
C LEU A 803 6.57 30.41 -4.91
N ASN A 804 6.32 29.11 -5.03
CA ASN A 804 7.29 28.15 -5.55
C ASN A 804 7.25 28.03 -7.09
N TRP A 805 6.31 28.71 -7.76
CA TRP A 805 6.03 28.53 -9.19
C TRP A 805 5.98 29.86 -9.96
N ALA A 806 6.05 29.72 -11.28
CA ALA A 806 6.05 30.82 -12.22
C ALA A 806 5.12 30.52 -13.41
N PHE A 807 4.66 31.58 -14.07
CA PHE A 807 3.94 31.48 -15.34
C PHE A 807 4.84 30.86 -16.42
N ALA A 808 4.25 30.40 -17.52
CA ALA A 808 4.98 29.79 -18.65
C ALA A 808 6.07 30.70 -19.27
N ASN A 809 5.97 32.03 -19.07
CA ASN A 809 6.98 33.01 -19.47
C ASN A 809 8.06 33.25 -18.38
N ASN A 810 8.10 32.42 -17.34
CA ASN A 810 8.99 32.46 -16.18
C ASN A 810 8.83 33.68 -15.26
N THR A 811 7.73 34.43 -15.34
CA THR A 811 7.43 35.43 -14.29
C THR A 811 6.89 34.74 -13.02
N PRO A 812 7.43 35.01 -11.82
CA PRO A 812 6.95 34.38 -10.57
C PRO A 812 5.47 34.65 -10.29
N PHE A 813 4.78 33.69 -9.67
CA PHE A 813 3.40 33.90 -9.24
C PHE A 813 3.28 34.85 -8.04
N PRO A 814 2.21 35.66 -7.96
CA PRO A 814 1.79 36.30 -6.72
C PRO A 814 1.44 35.27 -5.64
N GLY A 815 1.69 35.59 -4.36
CA GLY A 815 1.44 34.67 -3.24
C GLY A 815 -0.05 34.34 -3.00
N ASP A 816 -0.97 35.15 -3.51
CA ASP A 816 -2.42 34.96 -3.46
C ASP A 816 -2.99 34.34 -4.75
N TYR A 817 -2.14 34.00 -5.72
CA TYR A 817 -2.56 33.45 -7.00
C TYR A 817 -2.97 31.97 -6.88
N ASN A 818 -4.26 31.69 -7.08
CA ASN A 818 -4.76 30.32 -7.18
C ASN A 818 -4.51 29.78 -8.60
N TRP A 819 -3.32 29.23 -8.80
CA TRP A 819 -2.83 28.71 -10.08
C TRP A 819 -3.53 27.43 -10.58
N MET A 820 -4.48 26.90 -9.80
CA MET A 820 -5.36 25.81 -10.18
C MET A 820 -6.73 26.27 -10.71
N GLN A 821 -6.97 27.58 -10.78
CA GLN A 821 -8.25 28.16 -11.23
C GLN A 821 -8.07 29.18 -12.38
N PRO A 822 -8.87 29.10 -13.46
CA PRO A 822 -9.72 27.96 -13.82
C PRO A 822 -8.84 26.76 -14.26
N PRO A 823 -9.25 25.51 -13.95
CA PRO A 823 -8.56 24.33 -14.46
C PRO A 823 -8.74 24.23 -15.98
N VAL A 824 -7.78 23.58 -16.63
CA VAL A 824 -7.81 23.24 -18.06
C VAL A 824 -8.37 21.84 -18.22
N GLU A 825 -9.50 21.71 -18.92
CA GLU A 825 -10.05 20.40 -19.27
C GLU A 825 -9.30 19.79 -20.46
N LYS A 826 -8.81 18.56 -20.30
CA LYS A 826 -8.19 17.77 -21.38
C LYS A 826 -8.91 16.43 -21.47
N THR A 827 -9.18 15.98 -22.70
CA THR A 827 -9.63 14.59 -22.93
C THR A 827 -8.43 13.76 -23.36
N ILE A 828 -8.07 12.74 -22.58
CA ILE A 828 -6.94 11.84 -22.85
C ILE A 828 -7.52 10.43 -22.95
N ASN A 829 -7.31 9.76 -24.09
CA ASN A 829 -7.79 8.39 -24.33
C ASN A 829 -9.28 8.19 -23.97
N GLY A 830 -10.12 9.18 -24.31
CA GLY A 830 -11.56 9.17 -24.06
C GLY A 830 -12.00 9.48 -22.62
N VAL A 831 -11.08 9.88 -21.74
CA VAL A 831 -11.36 10.28 -20.35
C VAL A 831 -11.15 11.78 -20.20
N SER A 832 -12.17 12.49 -19.70
CA SER A 832 -12.02 13.89 -19.31
C SER A 832 -11.21 13.98 -18.01
N ASP A 833 -10.25 14.89 -17.99
CA ASP A 833 -9.37 15.15 -16.86
C ASP A 833 -9.09 16.65 -16.73
N LEU A 834 -8.67 17.07 -15.54
CA LEU A 834 -8.42 18.48 -15.22
C LEU A 834 -6.94 18.69 -14.92
N PHE A 835 -6.36 19.73 -15.52
CA PHE A 835 -4.97 20.12 -15.33
C PHE A 835 -4.84 21.59 -14.94
N SER A 836 -3.69 21.95 -14.39
CA SER A 836 -3.31 23.34 -14.17
C SER A 836 -3.08 24.07 -15.50
N GLN A 837 -3.03 25.41 -15.43
CA GLN A 837 -2.39 26.20 -16.49
C GLN A 837 -0.92 25.78 -16.64
N ARG A 838 -0.31 26.13 -17.79
CA ARG A 838 1.10 25.83 -18.06
C ARG A 838 2.01 26.59 -17.09
N LEU A 839 2.93 25.86 -16.45
CA LEU A 839 3.87 26.38 -15.45
C LEU A 839 5.28 26.47 -16.03
N GLY A 840 6.01 27.54 -15.70
CA GLY A 840 7.44 27.68 -16.00
C GLY A 840 8.32 26.86 -15.07
N ASP A 841 9.46 26.38 -15.58
CA ASP A 841 10.44 25.60 -14.83
C ASP A 841 11.79 26.29 -14.65
N GLU A 842 11.78 27.50 -14.08
CA GLU A 842 12.99 28.30 -13.87
C GLU A 842 13.78 27.89 -12.62
N CYS A 843 15.10 27.78 -12.79
CA CYS A 843 16.05 27.42 -11.74
C CYS A 843 16.92 28.60 -11.24
N GLN A 844 16.61 29.84 -11.64
CA GLN A 844 17.38 31.03 -11.27
C GLN A 844 16.87 31.71 -9.99
N PRO A 845 17.77 32.38 -9.22
CA PRO A 845 19.22 32.38 -9.38
C PRO A 845 19.86 31.08 -8.87
N PHE A 846 20.96 30.67 -9.51
CA PHE A 846 21.83 29.61 -8.98
C PHE A 846 22.61 30.10 -7.76
N GLU A 847 23.20 29.17 -7.01
CA GLU A 847 24.09 29.52 -5.88
C GLU A 847 25.41 30.17 -6.35
N MET A 848 25.75 30.02 -7.64
CA MET A 848 26.94 30.60 -8.26
C MET A 848 26.65 31.10 -9.69
N ASP A 849 27.41 32.11 -10.12
CA ASP A 849 27.25 32.70 -11.45
C ASP A 849 27.80 31.75 -12.54
N PRO A 850 27.03 31.49 -13.62
CA PRO A 850 27.50 30.69 -14.74
C PRO A 850 28.52 31.48 -15.59
N PRO A 851 29.41 30.79 -16.33
CA PRO A 851 30.35 31.44 -17.24
C PRO A 851 29.62 32.22 -18.35
N MET A 852 30.23 33.33 -18.76
CA MET A 852 29.71 34.21 -19.80
C MET A 852 29.92 33.67 -21.22
N GLU A 853 30.81 32.69 -21.39
CA GLU A 853 31.11 32.02 -22.64
C GLU A 853 30.88 30.50 -22.50
N PRO A 854 30.55 29.78 -23.58
CA PRO A 854 30.45 28.33 -23.56
C PRO A 854 31.79 27.67 -23.19
N LEU A 855 31.73 26.62 -22.37
CA LEU A 855 32.92 25.83 -22.07
C LEU A 855 33.32 24.96 -23.27
N PHE A 856 32.35 24.37 -23.97
CA PHE A 856 32.58 23.50 -25.12
C PHE A 856 31.69 23.86 -26.31
N ASP A 857 32.15 23.51 -27.51
CA ASP A 857 31.32 23.50 -28.72
C ASP A 857 30.34 22.32 -28.63
N THR A 858 29.03 22.60 -28.56
CA THR A 858 28.00 21.58 -28.31
C THR A 858 27.90 20.53 -29.41
N GLN A 859 28.30 20.87 -30.65
CA GLN A 859 28.37 19.92 -31.77
C GLN A 859 29.53 18.92 -31.64
N LYS A 860 30.46 19.17 -30.71
CA LYS A 860 31.57 18.27 -30.34
C LYS A 860 31.34 17.60 -28.99
N VAL A 861 30.10 17.61 -28.51
CA VAL A 861 29.67 16.89 -27.31
C VAL A 861 28.98 15.59 -27.73
N ALA A 862 29.34 14.49 -27.08
CA ALA A 862 28.63 13.22 -27.16
C ALA A 862 28.09 12.83 -25.78
N ILE A 863 26.82 12.46 -25.71
CA ILE A 863 26.16 11.98 -24.48
C ILE A 863 26.05 10.47 -24.57
N VAL A 864 26.68 9.79 -23.62
CA VAL A 864 26.76 8.34 -23.57
C VAL A 864 25.82 7.83 -22.49
N SER A 865 24.96 6.87 -22.82
CA SER A 865 24.06 6.20 -21.88
C SER A 865 23.93 4.71 -22.22
N ASN A 866 23.22 3.95 -21.39
CA ASN A 866 22.71 2.60 -21.70
C ASN A 866 21.18 2.58 -21.83
N GLY A 867 20.59 3.75 -22.07
CA GLY A 867 19.15 3.98 -22.14
C GLY A 867 18.47 4.12 -20.77
N ARG A 868 19.22 3.97 -19.66
CA ARG A 868 18.68 4.11 -18.30
C ARG A 868 18.76 5.53 -17.74
N CYS A 869 19.22 6.49 -18.55
CA CYS A 869 19.20 7.90 -18.22
C CYS A 869 17.76 8.36 -17.97
N GLY A 870 17.41 8.55 -16.70
CA GLY A 870 16.05 8.86 -16.25
C GLY A 870 15.92 10.27 -15.72
N SER A 871 14.71 10.82 -15.82
CA SER A 871 14.30 11.99 -15.05
C SER A 871 15.17 13.23 -15.35
N SER A 872 15.81 13.88 -14.37
CA SER A 872 16.70 15.03 -14.62
C SER A 872 17.84 14.74 -15.60
N CYS A 873 18.32 13.49 -15.68
CA CYS A 873 19.30 13.08 -16.69
C CYS A 873 18.71 13.16 -18.10
N SER A 874 17.47 12.69 -18.26
CA SER A 874 16.78 12.72 -19.55
C SER A 874 16.55 14.15 -19.99
N LEU A 875 16.15 15.06 -19.08
CA LEU A 875 15.99 16.48 -19.38
C LEU A 875 17.29 17.09 -19.94
N PHE A 876 18.43 16.88 -19.28
CA PHE A 876 19.73 17.33 -19.78
C PHE A 876 20.06 16.74 -21.17
N SER A 877 19.87 15.44 -21.32
CA SER A 877 20.23 14.73 -22.56
C SER A 877 19.37 15.19 -23.74
N ILE A 878 18.08 15.40 -23.50
CA ILE A 878 17.10 15.87 -24.49
C ILE A 878 17.42 17.30 -24.91
N SER A 879 17.62 18.23 -23.97
CA SER A 879 17.96 19.62 -24.30
C SER A 879 19.28 19.71 -25.07
N MET A 880 20.32 19.01 -24.62
CA MET A 880 21.60 19.00 -25.33
C MET A 880 21.51 18.37 -26.72
N ALA A 881 20.73 17.31 -26.90
CA ALA A 881 20.57 16.66 -28.21
C ALA A 881 19.72 17.51 -29.17
N LYS A 882 18.52 17.93 -28.73
CA LYS A 882 17.52 18.58 -29.59
C LYS A 882 17.78 20.07 -29.80
N GLU A 883 18.27 20.79 -28.78
CA GLU A 883 18.48 22.24 -28.87
C GLU A 883 19.93 22.60 -29.23
N GLU A 884 20.90 21.81 -28.76
CA GLU A 884 22.32 22.14 -28.91
C GLU A 884 23.05 21.27 -29.94
N GLY A 885 22.42 20.20 -30.42
CA GLY A 885 22.91 19.23 -31.40
C GLY A 885 24.08 18.36 -30.92
N ALA A 886 24.14 18.06 -29.62
CA ALA A 886 25.03 17.04 -29.09
C ALA A 886 24.63 15.65 -29.64
N LYS A 887 25.61 14.80 -29.93
CA LYS A 887 25.35 13.44 -30.39
C LYS A 887 24.96 12.53 -29.24
N THR A 888 24.04 11.61 -29.46
CA THR A 888 23.59 10.64 -28.47
C THR A 888 24.09 9.24 -28.80
N VAL A 889 24.66 8.56 -27.81
CA VAL A 889 25.25 7.23 -27.96
C VAL A 889 24.66 6.31 -26.90
N VAL A 890 24.11 5.18 -27.31
CA VAL A 890 23.74 4.09 -26.40
C VAL A 890 24.79 2.99 -26.47
N VAL A 891 25.30 2.57 -25.32
CA VAL A 891 26.25 1.46 -25.20
C VAL A 891 25.49 0.17 -24.90
N GLY A 892 25.75 -0.85 -25.71
CA GLY A 892 25.10 -2.15 -25.62
C GLY A 892 23.68 -2.17 -26.19
N GLY A 893 22.95 -3.22 -25.86
CA GLY A 893 21.60 -3.46 -26.38
C GLY A 893 21.55 -4.23 -27.68
N LYS A 894 20.36 -4.79 -27.95
CA LYS A 894 20.15 -5.70 -29.07
C LYS A 894 20.09 -4.91 -30.38
N ALA A 895 20.82 -5.33 -31.40
CA ALA A 895 21.04 -4.56 -32.64
C ALA A 895 19.78 -4.38 -33.49
N ASP A 896 18.84 -5.32 -33.44
CA ASP A 896 17.54 -5.26 -34.12
C ASP A 896 16.45 -4.58 -33.28
N VAL A 897 16.78 -4.10 -32.08
CA VAL A 897 15.88 -3.33 -31.22
C VAL A 897 16.39 -1.89 -31.17
N ARG A 898 15.51 -0.96 -31.51
CA ARG A 898 15.83 0.47 -31.48
C ARG A 898 16.17 0.90 -30.05
N GLN A 899 17.36 1.46 -29.86
CA GLN A 899 17.83 1.95 -28.57
C GLN A 899 17.45 3.42 -28.39
N GLN A 900 17.07 3.77 -27.15
CA GLN A 900 16.72 5.12 -26.73
C GLN A 900 17.82 5.64 -25.81
N TYR A 901 18.26 6.90 -25.96
CA TYR A 901 19.34 7.44 -25.12
C TYR A 901 18.87 7.83 -23.72
N CYS A 902 17.56 8.00 -23.52
CA CYS A 902 16.91 8.17 -22.23
C CYS A 902 15.79 7.14 -22.05
N GLY A 903 15.44 6.85 -20.79
CA GLY A 903 14.55 5.73 -20.46
C GLY A 903 13.21 6.12 -19.85
N VAL A 904 13.18 7.21 -19.10
CA VAL A 904 11.97 7.79 -18.52
C VAL A 904 12.10 9.30 -18.57
N VAL A 905 11.25 9.95 -19.36
CA VAL A 905 11.19 11.40 -19.38
C VAL A 905 10.05 11.85 -18.50
N GLY A 906 10.36 12.42 -17.34
CA GLY A 906 9.36 12.95 -16.43
C GLY A 906 9.48 14.46 -16.28
N GLY A 907 8.36 15.12 -16.00
CA GLY A 907 8.43 16.32 -15.16
C GLY A 907 8.60 15.90 -13.70
N GLN A 908 8.45 16.84 -12.76
CA GLN A 908 8.73 16.61 -11.34
C GLN A 908 7.98 15.40 -10.73
N SER A 909 8.70 14.53 -10.03
CA SER A 909 8.15 13.41 -9.26
C SER A 909 8.04 13.73 -7.75
N THR A 910 7.18 12.99 -7.07
CA THR A 910 6.95 13.03 -5.61
C THR A 910 6.48 11.65 -5.15
N HIS A 911 6.08 11.52 -3.89
CA HIS A 911 5.52 10.30 -3.34
C HIS A 911 4.36 10.60 -2.39
N PHE A 912 3.62 9.55 -2.03
CA PHE A 912 2.43 9.66 -1.20
C PHE A 912 2.65 10.45 0.09
N SER A 913 3.72 10.21 0.86
CA SER A 913 3.92 10.96 2.11
C SER A 913 4.19 12.46 1.94
N GLU A 914 4.71 12.90 0.80
CA GLU A 914 4.78 14.34 0.48
C GLU A 914 3.38 14.88 0.21
N ILE A 915 2.59 14.20 -0.63
CA ILE A 915 1.18 14.58 -0.88
C ILE A 915 0.35 14.55 0.41
N ASP A 916 0.56 13.56 1.27
CA ASP A 916 -0.19 13.46 2.53
C ASP A 916 0.23 14.55 3.52
N THR A 917 1.48 15.01 3.46
CA THR A 917 1.95 16.18 4.20
C THR A 917 1.23 17.45 3.73
N GLU A 918 1.03 17.63 2.42
CA GLU A 918 0.23 18.75 1.87
C GLU A 918 -1.22 18.69 2.42
N ILE A 919 -1.83 17.51 2.42
CA ILE A 919 -3.21 17.28 2.89
C ILE A 919 -3.35 17.50 4.40
N LYS A 920 -2.42 16.97 5.21
CA LYS A 920 -2.42 17.11 6.67
C LYS A 920 -2.20 18.56 7.09
N THR A 921 -1.19 19.22 6.51
CA THR A 921 -0.85 20.61 6.81
C THR A 921 -2.00 21.56 6.45
N THR A 922 -2.70 21.32 5.34
CA THR A 922 -3.91 22.09 4.95
C THR A 922 -5.20 21.69 5.67
N GLN A 923 -5.12 20.78 6.65
CA GLN A 923 -6.25 20.29 7.46
C GLN A 923 -7.35 19.60 6.64
N LEU A 924 -6.98 18.97 5.52
CA LEU A 924 -7.90 18.29 4.60
C LEU A 924 -7.95 16.77 4.79
N LYS A 925 -7.21 16.19 5.76
CA LYS A 925 -7.14 14.73 5.96
C LYS A 925 -8.50 14.06 6.26
N LYS A 926 -9.46 14.81 6.82
CA LYS A 926 -10.83 14.32 7.07
C LYS A 926 -11.75 14.42 5.84
N HIS A 927 -11.28 14.99 4.73
CA HIS A 927 -12.08 15.15 3.52
C HIS A 927 -12.29 13.79 2.83
N PRO A 928 -13.48 13.49 2.26
CA PRO A 928 -13.76 12.19 1.65
C PRO A 928 -12.81 11.80 0.50
N LEU A 929 -12.29 12.79 -0.22
CA LEU A 929 -11.32 12.59 -1.31
C LEU A 929 -9.89 12.32 -0.81
N ALA A 930 -9.58 12.58 0.47
CA ALA A 930 -8.24 12.37 1.00
C ALA A 930 -7.93 10.86 1.04
N PRO A 931 -6.73 10.42 0.60
CA PRO A 931 -6.25 9.08 0.85
C PRO A 931 -6.18 8.81 2.35
N PRO A 932 -6.50 7.58 2.83
CA PRO A 932 -6.19 7.19 4.21
C PRO A 932 -4.67 7.11 4.43
N ASP A 933 -4.24 6.78 5.64
CA ASP A 933 -2.83 6.45 5.92
C ASP A 933 -2.56 4.96 5.58
N PHE A 934 -1.36 4.66 5.06
CA PHE A 934 -0.87 3.29 4.97
C PHE A 934 -0.80 2.66 6.36
N MET A 935 -1.13 1.38 6.44
CA MET A 935 -0.91 0.56 7.65
C MET A 935 0.45 -0.15 7.63
N THR A 936 1.02 -0.32 6.44
CA THR A 936 2.30 -0.98 6.19
C THR A 936 3.37 0.05 5.85
N ASN A 937 4.63 -0.32 6.02
CA ASN A 937 5.77 0.50 5.63
C ASN A 937 5.92 0.54 4.10
N SER A 938 5.06 1.32 3.44
CA SER A 938 4.90 1.34 1.99
C SER A 938 5.11 2.73 1.38
N ILE A 939 5.82 2.79 0.26
CA ILE A 939 6.04 3.99 -0.53
C ILE A 939 5.25 3.84 -1.82
N GLN A 940 4.48 4.87 -2.17
CA GLN A 940 3.88 5.01 -3.48
C GLN A 940 4.48 6.23 -4.16
N GLY A 941 5.11 6.02 -5.30
CA GLY A 941 5.63 7.10 -6.12
C GLY A 941 4.57 7.71 -7.05
N ILE A 942 4.78 8.98 -7.42
CA ILE A 942 3.82 9.80 -8.15
C ILE A 942 4.57 10.74 -9.09
N THR A 943 4.34 10.63 -10.41
CA THR A 943 4.64 11.73 -11.34
C THR A 943 3.67 12.86 -11.08
N TRP A 944 4.18 13.97 -10.53
CA TRP A 944 3.38 15.08 -10.04
C TRP A 944 3.18 16.16 -11.10
N ARG A 945 4.20 16.38 -11.94
CA ARG A 945 4.17 17.32 -13.07
C ARG A 945 4.60 16.59 -14.35
N LEU A 946 3.90 16.84 -15.45
CA LEU A 946 4.31 16.44 -16.80
C LEU A 946 5.07 17.57 -17.47
N GLY A 947 6.29 17.30 -17.96
CA GLY A 947 7.02 18.19 -18.85
C GLY A 947 6.54 18.06 -20.29
N PHE A 948 6.43 19.18 -21.01
CA PHE A 948 5.99 19.24 -22.40
C PHE A 948 7.16 19.46 -23.34
N GLY A 949 7.07 18.84 -24.52
CA GLY A 949 8.26 18.57 -25.29
C GLY A 949 8.87 19.72 -26.08
N ILE A 950 10.10 19.47 -26.56
CA ILE A 950 10.87 20.43 -27.37
C ILE A 950 10.41 20.38 -28.82
N ASP A 951 10.25 19.18 -29.39
CA ASP A 951 9.81 18.99 -30.77
C ASP A 951 8.31 19.25 -30.92
N ASP A 952 7.51 18.69 -30.01
CA ASP A 952 6.08 18.97 -29.88
C ASP A 952 5.76 19.55 -28.48
N PRO A 953 5.59 20.87 -28.36
CA PRO A 953 5.25 21.53 -27.08
C PRO A 953 3.78 21.37 -26.68
N THR A 954 2.95 20.73 -27.51
CA THR A 954 1.53 20.49 -27.22
C THR A 954 1.29 19.16 -26.51
N GLU A 955 2.25 18.24 -26.58
CA GLU A 955 2.21 16.94 -25.91
C GLU A 955 3.31 16.76 -24.87
N PRO A 956 3.10 15.90 -23.85
CA PRO A 956 4.13 15.61 -22.86
C PRO A 956 5.38 14.98 -23.51
N GLU A 957 6.58 15.40 -23.09
CA GLU A 957 7.85 14.82 -23.56
C GLU A 957 7.99 13.35 -23.14
N GLU A 958 7.33 12.95 -22.04
CA GLU A 958 7.21 11.54 -21.60
C GLU A 958 6.80 10.60 -22.74
N TRP A 959 5.97 11.06 -23.69
CA TRP A 959 5.42 10.21 -24.74
C TRP A 959 6.05 10.44 -26.12
N GLN A 960 7.20 11.13 -26.18
CA GLN A 960 7.93 11.41 -27.41
C GLN A 960 9.09 10.41 -27.58
N ASP A 961 9.62 10.33 -28.80
CA ASP A 961 10.68 9.37 -29.16
C ASP A 961 12.07 10.00 -28.96
N HIS A 962 13.05 9.21 -28.50
CA HIS A 962 14.42 9.65 -28.14
C HIS A 962 15.51 8.72 -28.70
N PRO A 963 15.48 8.40 -30.00
CA PRO A 963 16.40 7.44 -30.57
C PRO A 963 17.84 7.89 -30.39
N ALA A 964 18.72 6.96 -30.04
CA ALA A 964 20.14 7.23 -30.05
C ALA A 964 20.64 7.42 -31.50
N ASP A 965 21.52 8.39 -31.73
CA ASP A 965 22.20 8.57 -33.02
C ASP A 965 23.12 7.39 -33.33
N VAL A 966 23.73 6.82 -32.30
CA VAL A 966 24.65 5.69 -32.39
C VAL A 966 24.29 4.62 -31.36
N ASN A 967 24.12 3.39 -31.82
CA ASN A 967 24.12 2.20 -30.97
C ASN A 967 25.53 1.57 -31.02
N LEU A 968 26.28 1.67 -29.92
CA LEU A 968 27.64 1.16 -29.80
C LEU A 968 27.61 -0.26 -29.21
N PRO A 969 27.87 -1.31 -30.01
CA PRO A 969 27.86 -2.69 -29.51
C PRO A 969 28.98 -2.92 -28.49
N LEU A 970 28.67 -3.66 -27.43
CA LEU A 970 29.69 -4.20 -26.52
C LEU A 970 30.36 -5.40 -27.17
N THR A 971 31.69 -5.42 -27.16
CA THR A 971 32.53 -6.53 -27.64
C THR A 971 33.30 -7.13 -26.48
N ALA A 972 33.86 -8.34 -26.60
CA ALA A 972 34.62 -8.96 -25.51
C ALA A 972 35.86 -8.17 -25.04
N ASP A 973 36.38 -7.25 -25.87
CA ASP A 973 37.52 -6.39 -25.54
C ASP A 973 37.12 -5.13 -24.73
N MET A 974 35.82 -4.81 -24.68
CA MET A 974 35.23 -3.68 -23.95
C MET A 974 34.67 -4.16 -22.62
#